data_AF-A0A2H0TWS3-F1
#
_entry.id   AF-A0A2H0TWS3-F1
#
_cell.length_a   1.000
_cell.length_b   1.000
_cell.length_c   1.000
_cell.angle_alpha   90.00
_cell.angle_beta   90.00
_cell.angle_gamma   90.00
#
_symmetry.space_group_name_H-M   'P 1'
#
loop_
_entity.id
_entity.type
_entity.pdbx_description
1 polymer ?
#
loop_
_entity_poly.entity_id
_entity_poly.type
_entity_poly.pdbx_seq_one_letter_code
_entity_poly.pdbx_strand_id
1 'polypeptide(L)'
;MIEKELHSLGFSKNEIEVYLSLFDLGKVKAGEIIEKTGLHRNIVYTSLEEFLKRNLITKTIIKGVANFVVNSPDVLVEEIEQKKQLAQHIAQILKEKQLEGPREISILEGIESIKKVNDQSLNLPAGATTYVFGATKFSVQEDLNTYWEGYHKKRIKKGVAFKCLYDKHVDISILDSRNALDLCEVKYMPQDFSMPMWIYIMGDVCSIVTDKENPLVINIKSKEIAKAFTQYFDYLWNQEVVIETGLDALHRCFYNMLGELEEDDEYFVLGASLGNNSTEIKNFYDTFHTERIKKGVKNSMLIYKDSYDLIKKRFEMAGDPDFKISKLKKFSTILPIPMQINLYRGKTSFILYGDEPTIIYFDKKEIFDSFKGYFDYLWNQEVQTYSGWKEIHKLFNITIPSELEEGDTEYVIGAGYGEESSRDKVDTLFFEHNKLLVANGIYKHALFFEQHAPYFGSQVEEFGKNAKDLIKVKTLPETYSEPTEIHVYKHKVIITYFGENPVSTVYERPEIVAGFKKKFDFFWDQEVQTYSGWEEVEKFYYNVLLKENKEGNTSYVIGGGYGEGGTDKKVADFYNAYAQARADAKTQSRILFYEHHREEAVMEIQKNGDPDLSYNKLKFLPKQHYSPMQTFICGSLAAIVYWGEDPVVTFYRKSEMIDSFKKQFDLLWSIAKA
;
A
#
# COMPACT_ATOMS: atom_id res chain seq x y z
N MET A 1 -8.55 -32.57 -98.27
CA MET A 1 -8.62 -32.91 -96.83
C MET A 1 -7.49 -32.21 -96.09
N ILE A 2 -6.24 -32.43 -96.53
CA ILE A 2 -5.03 -31.81 -95.96
C ILE A 2 -5.01 -30.27 -95.95
N GLU A 3 -5.61 -29.60 -96.95
CA GLU A 3 -5.66 -28.12 -96.98
C GLU A 3 -6.43 -27.54 -95.79
N LYS A 4 -7.55 -28.15 -95.39
CA LYS A 4 -8.32 -27.71 -94.21
C LYS A 4 -7.52 -27.92 -92.93
N GLU A 5 -6.75 -29.00 -92.86
CA GLU A 5 -5.91 -29.33 -91.71
C GLU A 5 -4.71 -28.38 -91.58
N LEU A 6 -4.04 -28.07 -92.70
CA LEU A 6 -2.98 -27.05 -92.72
C LEU A 6 -3.51 -25.66 -92.34
N HIS A 7 -4.73 -25.33 -92.76
CA HIS A 7 -5.39 -24.10 -92.31
C HIS A 7 -5.59 -24.08 -90.79
N SER A 8 -5.99 -25.21 -90.19
CA SER A 8 -6.08 -25.34 -88.73
C SER A 8 -4.73 -25.25 -88.02
N LEU A 9 -3.62 -25.55 -88.71
CA LEU A 9 -2.25 -25.33 -88.22
C LEU A 9 -1.72 -23.91 -88.43
N GLY A 10 -2.57 -22.99 -88.90
CA GLY A 10 -2.25 -21.56 -89.02
C GLY A 10 -1.69 -21.15 -90.38
N PHE A 11 -1.75 -22.00 -91.41
CA PHE A 11 -1.44 -21.59 -92.77
C PHE A 11 -2.61 -20.81 -93.39
N SER A 12 -2.31 -19.69 -94.04
CA SER A 12 -3.28 -18.99 -94.89
C SER A 12 -3.56 -19.77 -96.18
N LYS A 13 -4.66 -19.43 -96.86
CA LYS A 13 -5.04 -20.07 -98.13
C LYS A 13 -3.92 -20.05 -99.17
N ASN A 14 -3.24 -18.91 -99.32
CA ASN A 14 -2.14 -18.75 -100.26
C ASN A 14 -0.90 -19.56 -99.83
N GLU A 15 -0.60 -19.61 -98.54
CA GLU A 15 0.50 -20.40 -98.02
C GLU A 15 0.28 -21.90 -98.26
N ILE A 16 -0.93 -22.41 -98.06
CA ILE A 16 -1.25 -23.81 -98.33
C ILE A 16 -0.94 -24.16 -99.78
N GLU A 17 -1.38 -23.32 -100.71
CA GLU A 17 -1.17 -23.51 -102.14
C GLU A 17 0.31 -23.48 -102.53
N VAL A 18 1.08 -22.54 -101.96
CA VAL A 18 2.53 -22.45 -102.16
C VAL A 18 3.27 -23.64 -101.55
N TYR A 19 2.92 -24.02 -100.32
CA TYR A 19 3.58 -25.11 -99.57
C TYR A 19 3.38 -26.46 -100.26
N LEU A 20 2.14 -26.79 -100.64
CA LEU A 20 1.83 -28.04 -101.34
C LEU A 20 2.44 -28.06 -102.75
N SER A 21 2.41 -26.93 -103.46
CA SER A 21 3.05 -26.84 -104.79
C SER A 21 4.55 -27.04 -104.71
N LEU A 22 5.22 -26.47 -103.71
CA LEU A 22 6.64 -26.67 -103.47
C LEU A 22 6.96 -28.12 -103.04
N PHE A 23 6.11 -28.72 -102.21
CA PHE A 23 6.27 -30.11 -101.79
C PHE A 23 6.26 -31.06 -102.99
N ASP A 24 5.29 -30.89 -103.88
CA ASP A 24 5.16 -31.70 -105.10
C ASP A 24 6.30 -31.48 -106.10
N LEU A 25 6.76 -30.23 -106.25
CA LEU A 25 7.83 -29.87 -107.20
C LEU A 25 9.22 -30.31 -106.71
N GLY A 26 9.39 -30.50 -105.41
CA GLY A 26 10.68 -30.77 -104.80
C GLY A 26 11.57 -29.53 -104.78
N LYS A 27 12.83 -29.66 -105.21
CA LYS A 27 13.81 -28.56 -105.14
C LYS A 27 13.76 -27.70 -106.40
N VAL A 28 13.14 -26.52 -106.30
CA VAL A 28 12.88 -25.63 -107.46
C VAL A 28 13.10 -24.16 -107.15
N LYS A 29 13.18 -23.30 -108.18
CA LYS A 29 13.25 -21.84 -108.03
C LYS A 29 11.86 -21.26 -107.75
N ALA A 30 11.81 -20.09 -107.11
CA ALA A 30 10.54 -19.39 -106.85
C ALA A 30 9.70 -19.14 -108.12
N GLY A 31 10.35 -18.93 -109.28
CA GLY A 31 9.66 -18.78 -110.56
C GLY A 31 8.81 -20.00 -110.96
N GLU A 32 9.29 -21.21 -110.68
CA GLU A 32 8.59 -22.46 -110.99
C GLU A 32 7.36 -22.64 -110.08
N ILE A 33 7.45 -22.15 -108.84
CA ILE A 33 6.33 -22.14 -107.89
C ILE A 33 5.28 -21.11 -108.33
N ILE A 34 5.71 -19.93 -108.80
CA ILE A 34 4.82 -18.88 -109.35
C ILE A 34 4.06 -19.42 -110.56
N GLU A 35 4.74 -20.12 -111.46
CA GLU A 35 4.12 -20.72 -112.64
C GLU A 35 3.12 -21.81 -112.28
N LYS A 36 3.46 -22.70 -111.33
CA LYS A 36 2.57 -23.79 -110.89
C LYS A 36 1.33 -23.30 -110.13
N THR A 37 1.48 -22.27 -109.30
CA THR A 37 0.39 -21.75 -108.45
C THR A 37 -0.45 -20.67 -109.16
N GLY A 38 0.09 -19.99 -110.17
CA GLY A 38 -0.54 -18.81 -110.77
C GLY A 38 -0.64 -17.60 -109.82
N LEU A 39 -0.05 -17.68 -108.63
CA LEU A 39 -0.08 -16.60 -107.64
C LEU A 39 0.90 -15.48 -108.01
N HIS A 40 0.56 -14.24 -107.65
CA HIS A 40 1.43 -13.09 -107.87
C HIS A 40 2.77 -13.28 -107.15
N ARG A 41 3.89 -12.93 -107.80
CA ARG A 41 5.26 -13.17 -107.31
C ARG A 41 5.48 -12.77 -105.84
N ASN A 42 4.90 -11.64 -105.41
CA ASN A 42 5.08 -11.15 -104.04
C ASN A 42 4.46 -12.11 -103.01
N ILE A 43 3.32 -12.74 -103.32
CA ILE A 43 2.65 -13.70 -102.44
C ILE A 43 3.52 -14.95 -102.26
N VAL A 44 4.11 -15.44 -103.35
CA VAL A 44 5.01 -16.61 -103.31
C VAL A 44 6.24 -16.29 -102.48
N TYR A 45 6.91 -15.15 -102.71
CA TYR A 45 8.08 -14.78 -101.91
C TYR A 45 7.75 -14.54 -100.43
N THR A 46 6.63 -13.88 -100.10
CA THR A 46 6.20 -13.69 -98.71
C THR A 46 5.91 -15.03 -98.03
N SER A 47 5.27 -15.98 -98.72
CA SER A 47 5.01 -17.32 -98.18
C SER A 47 6.31 -18.09 -97.96
N LEU A 48 7.26 -18.03 -98.90
CA LEU A 48 8.56 -18.67 -98.76
C LEU A 48 9.39 -18.07 -97.60
N GLU A 49 9.34 -16.75 -97.42
CA GLU A 49 9.97 -16.09 -96.28
C GLU A 49 9.36 -16.54 -94.95
N GLU A 50 8.04 -16.66 -94.87
CA GLU A 50 7.36 -17.12 -93.66
C GLU A 50 7.67 -18.58 -93.37
N PHE A 51 7.72 -19.44 -94.40
CA PHE A 51 8.14 -20.82 -94.25
C PHE A 51 9.60 -20.96 -93.81
N LEU A 52 10.49 -20.08 -94.27
CA LEU A 52 11.88 -20.07 -93.78
C LEU A 52 11.95 -19.71 -92.30
N LYS A 53 11.19 -18.70 -91.83
CA LYS A 53 11.14 -18.34 -90.40
C LYS A 53 10.60 -19.50 -89.55
N ARG A 54 9.62 -20.22 -90.08
CA ARG A 54 9.01 -21.39 -89.44
C ARG A 54 9.84 -22.68 -89.61
N ASN A 55 11.01 -22.59 -90.24
CA ASN A 55 11.90 -23.72 -90.55
C ASN A 55 11.24 -24.82 -91.41
N LEU A 56 10.16 -24.50 -92.14
CA LEU A 56 9.39 -25.45 -92.95
C LEU A 56 10.03 -25.73 -94.32
N ILE A 57 10.90 -24.85 -94.78
CA ILE A 57 11.62 -25.01 -96.05
C ILE A 57 13.10 -24.67 -95.87
N THR A 58 13.93 -25.17 -96.79
CA THR A 58 15.34 -24.79 -96.90
C THR A 58 15.59 -24.02 -98.20
N LYS A 59 16.34 -22.92 -98.11
CA LYS A 59 16.81 -22.14 -99.26
C LYS A 59 18.28 -22.47 -99.56
N THR A 60 18.58 -22.96 -100.76
CA THR A 60 19.95 -23.19 -101.25
C THR A 60 20.23 -22.37 -102.50
N ILE A 61 21.42 -21.77 -102.61
CA ILE A 61 21.83 -21.03 -103.82
C ILE A 61 22.61 -21.98 -104.74
N ILE A 62 22.14 -22.20 -105.96
CA ILE A 62 22.80 -23.02 -106.99
C ILE A 62 23.05 -22.15 -108.22
N LYS A 63 24.32 -22.02 -108.64
CA LYS A 63 24.74 -21.16 -109.78
C LYS A 63 24.15 -19.75 -109.71
N GLY A 64 24.16 -19.13 -108.53
CA GLY A 64 23.67 -17.76 -108.30
C GLY A 64 22.16 -17.61 -108.13
N VAL A 65 21.38 -18.70 -108.19
CA VAL A 65 19.90 -18.63 -108.08
C VAL A 65 19.40 -19.44 -106.88
N ALA A 66 18.48 -18.84 -106.11
CA ALA A 66 17.85 -19.47 -104.95
C ALA A 66 16.87 -20.57 -105.38
N ASN A 67 17.08 -21.77 -104.82
CA ASN A 67 16.17 -22.91 -104.91
C ASN A 67 15.64 -23.20 -103.52
N PHE A 68 14.38 -23.60 -103.46
CA PHE A 68 13.65 -23.88 -102.23
C PHE A 68 13.22 -25.34 -102.25
N VAL A 69 13.15 -25.97 -101.09
CA VAL A 69 12.65 -27.33 -100.91
C VAL A 69 11.96 -27.42 -99.56
N VAL A 70 10.87 -28.16 -99.47
CA VAL A 70 10.19 -28.43 -98.19
C VAL A 70 11.06 -29.33 -97.32
N ASN A 71 11.16 -29.00 -96.03
CA ASN A 71 11.85 -29.83 -95.03
C ASN A 71 11.00 -31.05 -94.67
N SER A 72 11.45 -31.89 -93.72
CA SER A 72 10.62 -33.03 -93.28
C SER A 72 9.26 -32.54 -92.78
N PRO A 73 8.14 -33.20 -93.13
CA PRO A 73 6.83 -32.93 -92.53
C PRO A 73 6.81 -32.98 -91.00
N ASP A 74 7.76 -33.71 -90.38
CA ASP A 74 7.93 -33.78 -88.92
C ASP A 74 8.18 -32.40 -88.28
N VAL A 75 8.71 -31.43 -89.05
CA VAL A 75 8.92 -30.06 -88.56
C VAL A 75 7.59 -29.40 -88.16
N LEU A 76 6.48 -29.75 -88.82
CA LEU A 76 5.15 -29.27 -88.41
C LEU A 76 4.77 -29.77 -87.01
N VAL A 77 5.14 -31.01 -86.69
CA VAL A 77 4.90 -31.62 -85.38
C VAL A 77 5.78 -30.95 -84.32
N GLU A 78 7.07 -30.75 -84.63
CA GLU A 78 8.01 -30.05 -83.74
C GLU A 78 7.57 -28.61 -83.43
N GLU A 79 7.10 -27.86 -84.43
CA GLU A 79 6.57 -26.49 -84.26
C GLU A 79 5.41 -26.46 -83.26
N ILE A 80 4.48 -27.42 -83.35
CA ILE A 80 3.31 -27.49 -82.49
C ILE A 80 3.68 -27.91 -81.07
N GLU A 81 4.59 -28.87 -80.90
CA GLU A 81 5.00 -29.31 -79.56
C GLU A 81 5.74 -28.19 -78.81
N GLN A 82 6.57 -27.40 -79.49
CA GLN A 82 7.20 -26.21 -78.91
C GLN A 82 6.15 -25.16 -78.47
N LYS A 83 5.14 -24.88 -79.31
CA LYS A 83 4.04 -23.96 -78.97
C LYS A 83 3.23 -24.47 -77.76
N LYS A 84 3.00 -25.77 -77.67
CA LYS A 84 2.30 -26.40 -76.53
C LYS A 84 3.10 -26.27 -75.24
N GLN A 85 4.40 -26.53 -75.25
CA GLN A 85 5.26 -26.35 -74.07
C GLN A 85 5.25 -24.91 -73.57
N LEU A 86 5.35 -23.93 -74.49
CA LEU A 86 5.26 -22.51 -74.13
C LEU A 86 3.90 -22.16 -73.51
N ALA A 87 2.80 -22.63 -74.11
CA ALA A 87 1.45 -22.40 -73.59
C ALA A 87 1.26 -23.00 -72.19
N GLN A 88 1.78 -24.20 -71.95
CA GLN A 88 1.75 -24.85 -70.63
C GLN A 88 2.52 -24.04 -69.59
N HIS A 89 3.72 -23.54 -69.94
CA HIS A 89 4.53 -22.71 -69.05
C HIS A 89 3.81 -21.40 -68.68
N ILE A 90 3.23 -20.70 -69.66
CA ILE A 90 2.45 -19.46 -69.43
C ILE A 90 1.24 -19.74 -68.55
N ALA A 91 0.50 -20.83 -68.81
CA ALA A 91 -0.66 -21.20 -68.00
C ALA A 91 -0.27 -21.47 -66.53
N GLN A 92 0.90 -22.06 -66.28
CA GLN A 92 1.41 -22.26 -64.93
C GLN A 92 1.71 -20.92 -64.22
N ILE A 93 2.41 -19.99 -64.89
CA ILE A 93 2.68 -18.64 -64.35
C ILE A 93 1.38 -17.90 -64.00
N LEU A 94 0.36 -18.00 -64.86
CA LEU A 94 -0.92 -17.35 -64.63
C LEU A 94 -1.70 -17.96 -63.46
N LYS A 95 -1.65 -19.29 -63.29
CA LYS A 95 -2.25 -19.98 -62.13
C LYS A 95 -1.59 -19.55 -60.82
N GLU A 96 -0.27 -19.42 -60.80
CA GLU A 96 0.48 -18.95 -59.62
C GLU A 96 0.07 -17.52 -59.23
N LYS A 97 -0.14 -16.63 -60.21
CA LYS A 97 -0.68 -15.27 -59.97
C LYS A 97 -2.13 -15.24 -59.49
N GLN A 98 -2.93 -16.27 -59.76
CA GLN A 98 -4.33 -16.35 -59.35
C GLN A 98 -4.51 -16.87 -57.91
N LEU A 99 -3.48 -17.51 -57.34
CA LEU A 99 -3.49 -18.03 -55.96
C LEU A 99 -3.28 -16.95 -54.88
N GLU A 100 -2.82 -15.75 -55.26
CA GLU A 100 -2.99 -14.53 -54.45
C GLU A 100 -4.48 -14.15 -54.49
N GLY A 101 -5.27 -14.72 -53.57
CA GLY A 101 -6.74 -14.64 -53.62
C GLY A 101 -7.30 -13.23 -53.77
N PRO A 102 -8.49 -13.07 -54.40
CA PRO A 102 -9.07 -11.75 -54.65
C PRO A 102 -9.30 -11.00 -53.34
N ARG A 103 -8.70 -9.82 -53.22
CA ARG A 103 -9.09 -8.80 -52.22
C ARG A 103 -10.47 -8.28 -52.62
N GLU A 104 -11.51 -8.95 -52.17
CA GLU A 104 -12.89 -8.55 -52.43
C GLU A 104 -13.33 -7.57 -51.34
N ILE A 105 -13.63 -6.34 -51.75
CA ILE A 105 -14.25 -5.32 -50.90
C ILE A 105 -15.64 -5.08 -51.44
N SER A 106 -16.66 -5.27 -50.59
CA SER A 106 -18.05 -4.94 -50.93
C SER A 106 -18.59 -3.91 -49.96
N ILE A 107 -19.30 -2.92 -50.47
CA ILE A 107 -19.99 -1.91 -49.68
C ILE A 107 -21.49 -2.20 -49.74
N LEU A 108 -22.13 -2.30 -48.59
CA LEU A 108 -23.55 -2.59 -48.44
C LEU A 108 -24.19 -1.53 -47.55
N GLU A 109 -25.46 -1.21 -47.77
CA GLU A 109 -26.17 -0.17 -47.04
C GLU A 109 -27.41 -0.73 -46.32
N GLY A 110 -27.76 -0.13 -45.17
CA GLY A 110 -28.97 -0.43 -44.42
C GLY A 110 -28.82 -1.55 -43.39
N ILE A 111 -29.76 -1.60 -42.44
CA ILE A 111 -29.78 -2.56 -41.33
C ILE A 111 -29.81 -4.02 -41.83
N GLU A 112 -30.54 -4.30 -42.92
CA GLU A 112 -30.59 -5.64 -43.51
C GLU A 112 -29.23 -6.13 -43.99
N SER A 113 -28.32 -5.22 -44.37
CA SER A 113 -26.95 -5.56 -44.75
C SER A 113 -26.13 -6.05 -43.57
N ILE A 114 -26.36 -5.50 -42.37
CA ILE A 114 -25.74 -5.98 -41.12
C ILE A 114 -26.17 -7.42 -40.84
N LYS A 115 -27.49 -7.69 -40.88
CA LYS A 115 -28.06 -9.02 -40.65
C LYS A 115 -27.52 -10.03 -41.66
N LYS A 116 -27.50 -9.66 -42.95
CA LYS A 116 -27.00 -10.49 -44.04
C LYS A 116 -25.53 -10.86 -43.86
N VAL A 117 -24.68 -9.90 -43.51
CA VAL A 117 -23.26 -10.16 -43.25
C VAL A 117 -23.12 -11.03 -42.02
N ASN A 118 -23.79 -10.71 -40.92
CA ASN A 118 -23.70 -11.50 -39.70
C ASN A 118 -24.18 -12.95 -39.88
N ASP A 119 -25.25 -13.20 -40.65
CA ASP A 119 -25.75 -14.55 -40.96
C ASP A 119 -24.73 -15.42 -41.72
N GLN A 120 -23.72 -14.82 -42.38
CA GLN A 120 -22.65 -15.59 -43.03
C GLN A 120 -21.83 -16.42 -42.04
N SER A 121 -21.71 -15.98 -40.78
CA SER A 121 -20.98 -16.70 -39.75
C SER A 121 -21.64 -18.04 -39.37
N LEU A 122 -22.93 -18.21 -39.66
CA LEU A 122 -23.64 -19.47 -39.42
C LEU A 122 -23.15 -20.61 -40.34
N ASN A 123 -22.32 -20.28 -41.34
CA ASN A 123 -21.64 -21.24 -42.21
C ASN A 123 -20.24 -21.62 -41.69
N LEU A 124 -19.75 -21.01 -40.61
CA LEU A 124 -18.49 -21.39 -39.98
C LEU A 124 -18.58 -22.81 -39.38
N PRO A 125 -17.46 -23.54 -39.31
CA PRO A 125 -17.41 -24.83 -38.65
C PRO A 125 -17.63 -24.70 -37.14
N ALA A 126 -18.16 -25.76 -36.52
CA ALA A 126 -18.24 -25.84 -35.06
C ALA A 126 -16.85 -25.68 -34.43
N GLY A 127 -16.76 -24.91 -33.34
CA GLY A 127 -15.50 -24.53 -32.69
C GLY A 127 -14.89 -23.23 -33.22
N ALA A 128 -15.44 -22.62 -34.28
CA ALA A 128 -15.02 -21.30 -34.72
C ALA A 128 -15.50 -20.20 -33.75
N THR A 129 -14.76 -19.10 -33.69
CA THR A 129 -15.10 -17.90 -32.90
C THR A 129 -15.27 -16.71 -33.83
N THR A 130 -16.29 -15.91 -33.55
CA THR A 130 -16.48 -14.60 -34.16
C THR A 130 -16.16 -13.50 -33.14
N TYR A 131 -15.59 -12.39 -33.62
CA TYR A 131 -15.11 -11.30 -32.78
C TYR A 131 -15.78 -10.00 -33.18
N VAL A 132 -16.26 -9.24 -32.21
CA VAL A 132 -16.79 -7.89 -32.40
C VAL A 132 -16.08 -6.94 -31.46
N PHE A 133 -15.60 -5.79 -31.92
CA PHE A 133 -15.17 -4.74 -30.99
C PHE A 133 -15.64 -3.35 -31.42
N GLY A 134 -16.01 -2.55 -30.42
CA GLY A 134 -16.62 -1.25 -30.60
C GLY A 134 -18.14 -1.27 -30.75
N ALA A 135 -18.83 -2.33 -30.31
CA ALA A 135 -20.29 -2.40 -30.39
C ALA A 135 -20.93 -1.33 -29.49
N THR A 136 -21.74 -0.43 -30.05
CA THR A 136 -22.30 0.73 -29.33
C THR A 136 -23.78 0.55 -28.94
N LYS A 137 -24.38 1.59 -28.36
CA LYS A 137 -25.84 1.69 -28.15
C LYS A 137 -26.65 1.45 -29.43
N PHE A 138 -26.16 1.88 -30.60
CA PHE A 138 -26.85 1.62 -31.87
C PHE A 138 -26.97 0.12 -32.12
N SER A 139 -25.91 -0.64 -31.82
CA SER A 139 -25.90 -2.09 -32.04
C SER A 139 -26.94 -2.84 -31.19
N VAL A 140 -27.44 -2.24 -30.12
CA VAL A 140 -28.40 -2.86 -29.17
C VAL A 140 -29.77 -2.18 -29.15
N GLN A 141 -30.06 -1.33 -30.15
CA GLN A 141 -31.42 -0.81 -30.36
C GLN A 141 -32.42 -1.95 -30.61
N GLU A 142 -33.70 -1.72 -30.33
CA GLU A 142 -34.76 -2.75 -30.29
C GLU A 142 -34.77 -3.69 -31.51
N ASP A 143 -34.71 -3.14 -32.73
CA ASP A 143 -34.70 -3.91 -33.98
C ASP A 143 -33.50 -4.87 -34.11
N LEU A 144 -32.30 -4.39 -33.77
CA LEU A 144 -31.09 -5.19 -33.82
C LEU A 144 -31.03 -6.17 -32.65
N ASN A 145 -31.43 -5.75 -31.46
CA ASN A 145 -31.45 -6.60 -30.26
C ASN A 145 -32.37 -7.82 -30.46
N THR A 146 -33.55 -7.62 -31.04
CA THR A 146 -34.48 -8.70 -31.41
C THR A 146 -33.83 -9.69 -32.40
N TYR A 147 -33.09 -9.18 -33.39
CA TYR A 147 -32.32 -10.02 -34.31
C TYR A 147 -31.21 -10.80 -33.58
N TRP A 148 -30.46 -10.15 -32.69
CA TRP A 148 -29.36 -10.78 -31.93
C TRP A 148 -29.83 -11.94 -31.06
N GLU A 149 -30.98 -11.82 -30.41
CA GLU A 149 -31.57 -12.92 -29.63
C GLU A 149 -31.81 -14.17 -30.49
N GLY A 150 -32.33 -13.99 -31.70
CA GLY A 150 -32.51 -15.07 -32.67
C GLY A 150 -31.20 -15.62 -33.22
N TYR A 151 -30.26 -14.73 -33.53
CA TYR A 151 -28.93 -15.09 -34.04
C TYR A 151 -28.12 -15.89 -33.02
N HIS A 152 -28.09 -15.47 -31.74
CA HIS A 152 -27.38 -16.18 -30.68
C HIS A 152 -27.88 -17.62 -30.52
N LYS A 153 -29.21 -17.86 -30.59
CA LYS A 153 -29.77 -19.21 -30.59
C LYS A 153 -29.27 -20.06 -31.77
N LYS A 154 -29.20 -19.48 -32.98
CA LYS A 154 -28.73 -20.17 -34.19
C LYS A 154 -27.24 -20.51 -34.13
N ARG A 155 -26.38 -19.57 -33.72
CA ARG A 155 -24.92 -19.75 -33.67
C ARG A 155 -24.50 -20.70 -32.54
N ILE A 156 -25.19 -20.68 -31.39
CA ILE A 156 -24.97 -21.66 -30.29
C ILE A 156 -25.25 -23.07 -30.80
N LYS A 157 -26.36 -23.29 -31.49
CA LYS A 157 -26.70 -24.60 -32.08
C LYS A 157 -25.67 -25.09 -33.11
N LYS A 158 -24.97 -24.17 -33.78
CA LYS A 158 -23.87 -24.46 -34.71
C LYS A 158 -22.51 -24.66 -34.02
N GLY A 159 -22.42 -24.42 -32.71
CA GLY A 159 -21.17 -24.49 -31.96
C GLY A 159 -20.20 -23.36 -32.29
N VAL A 160 -20.70 -22.19 -32.71
CA VAL A 160 -19.88 -21.01 -33.01
C VAL A 160 -19.84 -20.10 -31.78
N ALA A 161 -18.64 -19.79 -31.30
CA ALA A 161 -18.42 -18.89 -30.18
C ALA A 161 -18.50 -17.42 -30.61
N PHE A 162 -18.85 -16.55 -29.65
CA PHE A 162 -18.99 -15.12 -29.87
C PHE A 162 -18.24 -14.38 -28.77
N LYS A 163 -17.30 -13.50 -29.18
CA LYS A 163 -16.62 -12.58 -28.27
C LYS A 163 -16.88 -11.14 -28.68
N CYS A 164 -17.31 -10.30 -27.74
CA CYS A 164 -17.65 -8.90 -28.02
C CYS A 164 -17.08 -7.92 -27.00
N LEU A 165 -16.45 -6.85 -27.50
CA LEU A 165 -16.09 -5.67 -26.73
C LEU A 165 -17.10 -4.55 -27.00
N TYR A 166 -17.95 -4.27 -26.01
CA TYR A 166 -18.93 -3.19 -26.05
C TYR A 166 -18.31 -1.86 -25.63
N ASP A 167 -18.82 -0.77 -26.20
CA ASP A 167 -18.61 0.58 -25.71
C ASP A 167 -19.12 0.73 -24.26
N LYS A 168 -18.47 1.56 -23.44
CA LYS A 168 -18.77 1.73 -22.01
C LYS A 168 -20.13 2.36 -21.71
N HIS A 169 -20.76 2.99 -22.70
CA HIS A 169 -22.09 3.56 -22.56
C HIS A 169 -23.21 2.53 -22.77
N VAL A 170 -22.91 1.31 -23.22
CA VAL A 170 -23.91 0.23 -23.30
C VAL A 170 -24.29 -0.22 -21.89
N ASP A 171 -25.58 -0.41 -21.64
CA ASP A 171 -26.10 -0.82 -20.34
C ASP A 171 -25.53 -2.19 -19.92
N ILE A 172 -25.09 -2.30 -18.66
CA ILE A 172 -24.47 -3.52 -18.11
C ILE A 172 -25.41 -4.73 -18.20
N SER A 173 -26.72 -4.52 -18.08
CA SER A 173 -27.72 -5.59 -18.20
C SER A 173 -27.67 -6.30 -19.55
N ILE A 174 -27.25 -5.60 -20.61
CA ILE A 174 -27.01 -6.24 -21.91
C ILE A 174 -25.83 -7.19 -21.80
N LEU A 175 -24.71 -6.75 -21.23
CA LEU A 175 -23.52 -7.59 -21.09
C LEU A 175 -23.82 -8.82 -20.23
N ASP A 176 -24.51 -8.64 -19.10
CA ASP A 176 -24.95 -9.72 -18.22
C ASP A 176 -25.84 -10.72 -18.96
N SER A 177 -26.82 -10.22 -19.73
CA SER A 177 -27.70 -11.08 -20.54
C SER A 177 -26.92 -11.89 -21.58
N ARG A 178 -25.83 -11.34 -22.13
CA ARG A 178 -24.99 -12.01 -23.12
C ARG A 178 -24.05 -13.01 -22.47
N ASN A 179 -23.42 -12.67 -21.36
CA ASN A 179 -22.55 -13.58 -20.60
C ASN A 179 -23.32 -14.76 -19.98
N ALA A 180 -24.63 -14.62 -19.78
CA ALA A 180 -25.50 -15.72 -19.38
C ALA A 180 -25.79 -16.75 -20.50
N LEU A 181 -25.43 -16.45 -21.76
CA LEU A 181 -25.63 -17.35 -22.89
C LEU A 181 -24.40 -18.24 -23.11
N ASP A 182 -24.64 -19.51 -23.42
CA ASP A 182 -23.55 -20.44 -23.78
C ASP A 182 -22.69 -19.90 -24.94
N LEU A 183 -21.40 -20.22 -24.91
CA LEU A 183 -20.43 -19.86 -25.95
C LEU A 183 -20.38 -18.34 -26.25
N CYS A 184 -20.76 -17.50 -25.29
CA CYS A 184 -20.77 -16.05 -25.37
C CYS A 184 -19.82 -15.50 -24.30
N GLU A 185 -18.92 -14.62 -24.68
CA GLU A 185 -18.11 -13.86 -23.74
C GLU A 185 -18.13 -12.40 -24.17
N VAL A 186 -18.55 -11.49 -23.29
CA VAL A 186 -18.57 -10.07 -23.59
C VAL A 186 -17.95 -9.27 -22.47
N LYS A 187 -17.22 -8.22 -22.84
CA LYS A 187 -16.56 -7.28 -21.94
C LYS A 187 -16.80 -5.86 -22.44
N TYR A 188 -16.56 -4.86 -21.60
CA TYR A 188 -16.38 -3.51 -22.09
C TYR A 188 -15.01 -3.32 -22.75
N MET A 189 -14.92 -2.37 -23.66
CA MET A 189 -13.66 -1.84 -24.16
C MET A 189 -12.81 -1.33 -22.98
N PRO A 190 -11.49 -1.58 -22.96
CA PRO A 190 -10.64 -1.18 -21.85
C PRO A 190 -10.56 0.36 -21.71
N GLN A 191 -10.63 1.08 -22.82
CA GLN A 191 -10.61 2.54 -22.85
C GLN A 191 -12.00 3.09 -23.17
N ASP A 192 -12.32 4.24 -22.58
CA ASP A 192 -13.56 4.97 -22.88
C ASP A 192 -13.39 5.76 -24.19
N PHE A 193 -13.63 5.09 -25.31
CA PHE A 193 -13.54 5.69 -26.63
C PHE A 193 -14.75 5.31 -27.47
N SER A 194 -15.63 6.29 -27.71
CA SER A 194 -16.80 6.15 -28.57
C SER A 194 -16.39 6.11 -30.04
N MET A 195 -16.40 4.91 -30.63
CA MET A 195 -16.29 4.73 -32.08
C MET A 195 -17.69 4.75 -32.69
N PRO A 196 -18.01 5.65 -33.63
CA PRO A 196 -19.28 5.61 -34.37
C PRO A 196 -19.29 4.49 -35.43
N MET A 197 -18.69 3.35 -35.09
CA MET A 197 -18.57 2.14 -35.89
C MET A 197 -18.13 0.97 -34.99
N TRP A 198 -18.49 -0.24 -35.37
CA TRP A 198 -17.87 -1.46 -34.84
C TRP A 198 -17.20 -2.27 -35.94
N ILE A 199 -16.30 -3.13 -35.51
CA ILE A 199 -15.61 -4.09 -36.38
C ILE A 199 -16.09 -5.48 -36.03
N TYR A 200 -16.48 -6.24 -37.05
CA TYR A 200 -16.91 -7.63 -36.95
C TYR A 200 -15.97 -8.53 -37.75
N ILE A 201 -15.47 -9.59 -37.13
CA ILE A 201 -14.49 -10.50 -37.71
C ILE A 201 -15.05 -11.91 -37.67
N MET A 202 -15.07 -12.57 -38.84
CA MET A 202 -15.48 -13.96 -38.99
C MET A 202 -14.62 -14.66 -40.05
N GLY A 203 -13.88 -15.70 -39.65
CA GLY A 203 -12.96 -16.39 -40.56
C GLY A 203 -11.97 -15.43 -41.23
N ASP A 204 -11.93 -15.42 -42.56
CA ASP A 204 -11.08 -14.53 -43.37
C ASP A 204 -11.77 -13.20 -43.76
N VAL A 205 -12.86 -12.84 -43.08
CA VAL A 205 -13.66 -11.65 -43.37
C VAL A 205 -13.63 -10.67 -42.20
N CYS A 206 -13.36 -9.40 -42.52
CA CYS A 206 -13.46 -8.27 -41.60
C CYS A 206 -14.48 -7.28 -42.14
N SER A 207 -15.51 -6.98 -41.36
CA SER A 207 -16.57 -6.04 -41.70
C SER A 207 -16.46 -4.82 -40.79
N ILE A 208 -16.45 -3.62 -41.38
CA ILE A 208 -16.62 -2.36 -40.65
C ILE A 208 -18.06 -1.92 -40.82
N VAL A 209 -18.76 -1.67 -39.72
CA VAL A 209 -20.16 -1.24 -39.71
C VAL A 209 -20.26 0.12 -39.04
N THR A 210 -20.90 1.10 -39.69
CA THR A 210 -21.07 2.45 -39.11
C THR A 210 -22.37 2.59 -38.33
N ASP A 211 -22.34 3.42 -37.30
CA ASP A 211 -23.44 3.53 -36.32
C ASP A 211 -24.33 4.72 -36.65
N LYS A 212 -25.13 4.58 -37.71
CA LYS A 212 -26.05 5.61 -38.22
C LYS A 212 -27.37 5.00 -38.64
N GLU A 213 -28.45 5.80 -38.73
CA GLU A 213 -29.77 5.34 -39.18
C GLU A 213 -29.74 4.54 -40.48
N ASN A 214 -28.91 4.96 -41.45
CA ASN A 214 -28.57 4.16 -42.63
C ASN A 214 -27.12 3.65 -42.52
N PRO A 215 -26.88 2.48 -41.89
CA PRO A 215 -25.54 2.00 -41.63
C PRO A 215 -24.86 1.53 -42.91
N LEU A 216 -23.58 1.84 -43.05
CA LEU A 216 -22.70 1.34 -44.10
C LEU A 216 -21.94 0.12 -43.58
N VAL A 217 -21.95 -0.98 -44.33
CA VAL A 217 -21.15 -2.17 -44.07
C VAL A 217 -20.07 -2.30 -45.14
N ILE A 218 -18.82 -2.07 -44.75
CA ILE A 218 -17.64 -2.29 -45.61
C ILE A 218 -17.12 -3.68 -45.28
N ASN A 219 -17.41 -4.64 -46.15
CA ASN A 219 -17.01 -6.03 -45.97
C ASN A 219 -15.72 -6.32 -46.75
N ILE A 220 -14.68 -6.76 -46.05
CA ILE A 220 -13.35 -6.98 -46.59
C ILE A 220 -12.99 -8.46 -46.44
N LYS A 221 -12.93 -9.19 -47.56
CA LYS A 221 -12.49 -10.58 -47.58
C LYS A 221 -10.98 -10.65 -47.77
N SER A 222 -10.25 -10.76 -46.67
CA SER A 222 -8.80 -10.87 -46.64
C SER A 222 -8.35 -11.52 -45.34
N LYS A 223 -7.69 -12.68 -45.47
CA LYS A 223 -7.08 -13.40 -44.35
C LYS A 223 -6.06 -12.55 -43.58
N GLU A 224 -5.29 -11.72 -44.29
CA GLU A 224 -4.27 -10.84 -43.69
C GLU A 224 -4.92 -9.79 -42.79
N ILE A 225 -5.99 -9.15 -43.28
CA ILE A 225 -6.72 -8.09 -42.55
C ILE A 225 -7.49 -8.69 -41.38
N ALA A 226 -8.22 -9.79 -41.59
CA ALA A 226 -8.95 -10.48 -40.53
C ALA A 226 -8.01 -10.94 -39.41
N LYS A 227 -6.83 -11.48 -39.75
CA LYS A 227 -5.81 -11.85 -38.76
C LYS A 227 -5.29 -10.63 -37.99
N ALA A 228 -4.96 -9.53 -38.67
CA ALA A 228 -4.47 -8.31 -38.01
C ALA A 228 -5.50 -7.74 -37.02
N PHE A 229 -6.77 -7.67 -37.41
CA PHE A 229 -7.83 -7.20 -36.50
C PHE A 229 -8.17 -8.20 -35.40
N THR A 230 -7.99 -9.51 -35.61
CA THR A 230 -8.12 -10.51 -34.52
C THR A 230 -7.00 -10.32 -33.50
N GLN A 231 -5.75 -10.09 -33.93
CA GLN A 231 -4.64 -9.77 -33.03
C GLN A 231 -4.88 -8.46 -32.26
N TYR A 232 -5.48 -7.46 -32.91
CA TYR A 232 -5.86 -6.22 -32.25
C TYR A 232 -6.98 -6.42 -31.23
N PHE A 233 -7.98 -7.24 -31.56
CA PHE A 233 -9.00 -7.67 -30.61
C PHE A 233 -8.37 -8.36 -29.40
N ASP A 234 -7.47 -9.32 -29.61
CA ASP A 234 -6.80 -10.05 -28.53
C ASP A 234 -5.98 -9.12 -27.63
N TYR A 235 -5.31 -8.11 -28.21
CA TYR A 235 -4.60 -7.10 -27.44
C TYR A 235 -5.54 -6.31 -26.51
N LEU A 236 -6.72 -5.91 -27.01
CA LEU A 236 -7.72 -5.20 -26.22
C LEU A 236 -8.41 -6.12 -25.19
N TRP A 237 -8.64 -7.37 -25.57
CA TRP A 237 -9.35 -8.38 -24.75
C TRP A 237 -8.58 -8.81 -23.51
N ASN A 238 -7.24 -8.84 -23.63
CA ASN A 238 -6.32 -9.30 -22.61
C ASN A 238 -5.64 -8.14 -21.84
N GLN A 239 -6.23 -6.94 -21.83
CA GLN A 239 -5.74 -5.85 -21.00
C GLN A 239 -5.95 -6.17 -19.52
N GLU A 240 -4.85 -6.39 -18.80
CA GLU A 240 -4.85 -6.66 -17.36
C GLU A 240 -4.83 -5.37 -16.52
N VAL A 241 -4.68 -4.21 -17.17
CA VAL A 241 -4.73 -2.88 -16.54
C VAL A 241 -5.75 -2.01 -17.27
N VAL A 242 -6.72 -1.49 -16.53
CA VAL A 242 -7.79 -0.65 -17.05
C VAL A 242 -7.78 0.68 -16.31
N ILE A 243 -7.92 1.78 -17.05
CA ILE A 243 -8.02 3.14 -16.50
C ILE A 243 -9.40 3.69 -16.88
N GLU A 244 -10.12 4.18 -15.88
CA GLU A 244 -11.44 4.78 -16.06
C GLU A 244 -11.56 6.07 -15.25
N THR A 245 -12.44 6.99 -15.67
CA THR A 245 -12.69 8.26 -14.98
C THR A 245 -14.19 8.48 -14.79
N GLY A 246 -14.56 9.23 -13.75
CA GLY A 246 -15.93 9.65 -13.48
C GLY A 246 -16.69 8.75 -12.49
N LEU A 247 -17.89 9.21 -12.07
CA LEU A 247 -18.72 8.50 -11.09
C LEU A 247 -19.16 7.12 -11.57
N ASP A 248 -19.50 6.95 -12.86
CA ASP A 248 -19.88 5.66 -13.41
C ASP A 248 -18.74 4.62 -13.32
N ALA A 249 -17.50 5.07 -13.47
CA ALA A 249 -16.32 4.23 -13.29
C ALA A 249 -16.17 3.79 -11.83
N LEU A 250 -16.40 4.69 -10.88
CA LEU A 250 -16.42 4.37 -9.45
C LEU A 250 -17.51 3.32 -9.15
N HIS A 251 -18.72 3.54 -9.65
CA HIS A 251 -19.83 2.59 -9.51
C HIS A 251 -19.44 1.21 -10.06
N ARG A 252 -18.98 1.13 -11.32
CA ARG A 252 -18.55 -0.14 -11.93
C ARG A 252 -17.44 -0.83 -11.12
N CYS A 253 -16.43 -0.08 -10.67
CA CYS A 253 -15.32 -0.64 -9.90
C CYS A 253 -15.81 -1.39 -8.66
N PHE A 254 -16.72 -0.80 -7.89
CA PHE A 254 -17.22 -1.40 -6.65
C PHE A 254 -18.30 -2.45 -6.87
N TYR A 255 -19.20 -2.26 -7.84
CA TYR A 255 -20.26 -3.22 -8.09
C TYR A 255 -19.77 -4.47 -8.84
N ASN A 256 -18.75 -4.35 -9.70
CA ASN A 256 -18.07 -5.53 -10.24
C ASN A 256 -17.37 -6.31 -9.13
N MET A 257 -16.63 -5.62 -8.25
CA MET A 257 -16.02 -6.24 -7.08
C MET A 257 -17.08 -6.94 -6.20
N LEU A 258 -18.17 -6.25 -5.87
CA LEU A 258 -19.24 -6.82 -5.04
C LEU A 258 -19.95 -7.98 -5.73
N GLY A 259 -20.13 -7.93 -7.06
CA GLY A 259 -20.71 -9.01 -7.85
C GLY A 259 -19.86 -10.29 -7.79
N GLU A 260 -18.54 -10.14 -7.85
CA GLU A 260 -17.60 -11.26 -7.75
C GLU A 260 -17.47 -11.86 -6.35
N LEU A 261 -17.62 -11.06 -5.28
CA LEU A 261 -17.48 -11.52 -3.90
C LEU A 261 -18.73 -12.26 -3.41
N GLU A 262 -18.53 -13.35 -2.69
CA GLU A 262 -19.58 -14.15 -2.05
C GLU A 262 -19.78 -13.79 -0.58
N GLU A 263 -20.82 -14.32 0.06
CA GLU A 263 -20.98 -14.18 1.52
C GLU A 263 -19.71 -14.70 2.23
N ASP A 264 -19.30 -14.03 3.32
CA ASP A 264 -18.08 -14.28 4.09
C ASP A 264 -16.74 -13.97 3.40
N ASP A 265 -16.70 -13.67 2.09
CA ASP A 265 -15.49 -13.17 1.44
C ASP A 265 -15.05 -11.82 2.06
N GLU A 266 -13.74 -11.55 2.06
CA GLU A 266 -13.16 -10.32 2.61
C GLU A 266 -12.37 -9.56 1.55
N TYR A 267 -12.58 -8.24 1.49
CA TYR A 267 -11.70 -7.33 0.75
C TYR A 267 -11.00 -6.35 1.70
N PHE A 268 -9.82 -5.90 1.29
CA PHE A 268 -8.95 -5.05 2.09
C PHE A 268 -8.86 -3.66 1.49
N VAL A 269 -8.77 -2.64 2.33
CA VAL A 269 -8.71 -1.25 1.89
C VAL A 269 -7.57 -0.52 2.59
N LEU A 270 -6.67 0.09 1.82
CA LEU A 270 -5.63 1.00 2.31
C LEU A 270 -5.99 2.44 1.96
N GLY A 271 -5.87 3.34 2.95
CA GLY A 271 -6.04 4.78 2.72
C GLY A 271 -7.49 5.16 2.42
N ALA A 272 -8.47 4.51 3.08
CA ALA A 272 -9.85 4.97 2.98
C ALA A 272 -9.93 6.41 3.48
N SER A 273 -10.46 7.28 2.63
CA SER A 273 -10.57 8.71 2.88
C SER A 273 -11.96 9.21 2.48
N LEU A 274 -12.27 10.42 2.93
CA LEU A 274 -13.44 11.17 2.47
C LEU A 274 -13.39 11.55 0.99
N GLY A 275 -12.24 11.45 0.32
CA GLY A 275 -12.06 11.92 -1.05
C GLY A 275 -12.47 13.39 -1.23
N ASN A 276 -12.87 13.75 -2.45
CA ASN A 276 -13.61 14.99 -2.70
C ASN A 276 -15.02 14.77 -2.11
N ASN A 277 -15.37 15.51 -1.05
CA ASN A 277 -16.55 15.26 -0.20
C ASN A 277 -17.86 15.69 -0.89
N SER A 278 -18.05 15.34 -2.16
CA SER A 278 -19.27 15.61 -2.91
C SER A 278 -20.43 14.77 -2.36
N THR A 279 -21.63 15.34 -2.40
CA THR A 279 -22.85 14.66 -1.95
C THR A 279 -23.07 13.34 -2.70
N GLU A 280 -22.68 13.27 -3.96
CA GLU A 280 -22.84 12.08 -4.82
C GLU A 280 -21.96 10.92 -4.36
N ILE A 281 -20.65 11.16 -4.13
CA ILE A 281 -19.72 10.13 -3.65
C ILE A 281 -20.15 9.62 -2.26
N LYS A 282 -20.63 10.51 -1.40
CA LYS A 282 -21.16 10.14 -0.09
C LYS A 282 -22.37 9.20 -0.22
N ASN A 283 -23.37 9.59 -1.03
CA ASN A 283 -24.58 8.78 -1.25
C ASN A 283 -24.27 7.42 -1.88
N PHE A 284 -23.32 7.38 -2.81
CA PHE A 284 -22.81 6.16 -3.39
C PHE A 284 -22.27 5.21 -2.32
N TYR A 285 -21.35 5.67 -1.47
CA TYR A 285 -20.76 4.82 -0.42
C TYR A 285 -21.78 4.38 0.63
N ASP A 286 -22.71 5.25 1.02
CA ASP A 286 -23.77 4.90 1.96
C ASP A 286 -24.64 3.75 1.40
N THR A 287 -24.99 3.82 0.11
CA THR A 287 -25.75 2.78 -0.61
C THR A 287 -24.95 1.50 -0.76
N PHE A 288 -23.73 1.60 -1.32
CA PHE A 288 -22.84 0.47 -1.55
C PHE A 288 -22.57 -0.33 -0.27
N HIS A 289 -22.23 0.35 0.84
CA HIS A 289 -21.92 -0.35 2.08
C HIS A 289 -23.15 -1.00 2.71
N THR A 290 -24.34 -0.40 2.55
CA THR A 290 -25.61 -1.02 2.97
C THR A 290 -25.86 -2.33 2.21
N GLU A 291 -25.66 -2.34 0.89
CA GLU A 291 -25.85 -3.53 0.07
C GLU A 291 -24.77 -4.59 0.32
N ARG A 292 -23.51 -4.17 0.46
CA ARG A 292 -22.40 -5.04 0.82
C ARG A 292 -22.61 -5.73 2.18
N ILE A 293 -23.04 -4.99 3.21
CA ILE A 293 -23.32 -5.56 4.55
C ILE A 293 -24.45 -6.58 4.45
N LYS A 294 -25.51 -6.26 3.73
CA LYS A 294 -26.62 -7.20 3.48
C LYS A 294 -26.17 -8.46 2.75
N LYS A 295 -25.19 -8.36 1.84
CA LYS A 295 -24.58 -9.51 1.15
C LYS A 295 -23.62 -10.31 2.06
N GLY A 296 -23.27 -9.82 3.25
CA GLY A 296 -22.36 -10.50 4.17
C GLY A 296 -20.88 -10.46 3.77
N VAL A 297 -20.50 -9.58 2.84
CA VAL A 297 -19.10 -9.43 2.40
C VAL A 297 -18.32 -8.60 3.42
N LYS A 298 -17.27 -9.19 3.99
CA LYS A 298 -16.42 -8.59 5.02
C LYS A 298 -15.48 -7.55 4.45
N ASN A 299 -15.07 -6.59 5.28
CA ASN A 299 -13.99 -5.68 4.94
C ASN A 299 -13.03 -5.47 6.10
N SER A 300 -11.76 -5.22 5.75
CA SER A 300 -10.75 -4.73 6.68
C SER A 300 -10.12 -3.46 6.11
N MET A 301 -10.25 -2.35 6.83
CA MET A 301 -9.98 -1.02 6.29
C MET A 301 -9.01 -0.22 7.17
N LEU A 302 -7.89 0.19 6.57
CA LEU A 302 -6.97 1.19 7.09
C LEU A 302 -7.45 2.58 6.68
N ILE A 303 -8.00 3.33 7.64
CA ILE A 303 -8.70 4.60 7.41
C ILE A 303 -7.86 5.77 7.88
N TYR A 304 -7.74 6.84 7.09
CA TYR A 304 -7.11 8.07 7.58
C TYR A 304 -7.82 8.63 8.81
N LYS A 305 -7.05 9.13 9.78
CA LYS A 305 -7.55 9.57 11.08
C LYS A 305 -8.77 10.49 11.01
N ASP A 306 -8.75 11.47 10.09
CA ASP A 306 -9.83 12.46 9.94
C ASP A 306 -11.11 11.89 9.31
N SER A 307 -11.03 10.72 8.66
CA SER A 307 -12.18 10.03 8.06
C SER A 307 -12.73 8.90 8.93
N TYR A 308 -12.03 8.52 10.00
CA TYR A 308 -12.35 7.34 10.81
C TYR A 308 -13.74 7.41 11.45
N ASP A 309 -14.05 8.48 12.18
CA ASP A 309 -15.30 8.58 12.96
C ASP A 309 -16.54 8.61 12.04
N LEU A 310 -16.42 9.23 10.87
CA LEU A 310 -17.51 9.26 9.89
C LEU A 310 -17.73 7.90 9.24
N ILE A 311 -16.67 7.21 8.80
CA ILE A 311 -16.78 5.89 8.20
C ILE A 311 -17.29 4.87 9.23
N LYS A 312 -16.84 4.98 10.48
CA LYS A 312 -17.37 4.20 11.61
C LYS A 312 -18.89 4.37 11.71
N LYS A 313 -19.37 5.62 11.77
CA LYS A 313 -20.80 5.94 11.84
C LYS A 313 -21.58 5.42 10.62
N ARG A 314 -20.99 5.49 9.41
CA ARG A 314 -21.59 4.91 8.20
C ARG A 314 -21.87 3.42 8.36
N PHE A 315 -20.92 2.66 8.91
CA PHE A 315 -21.08 1.21 9.06
C PHE A 315 -22.10 0.86 10.16
N GLU A 316 -22.15 1.62 11.24
CA GLU A 316 -23.22 1.52 12.25
C GLU A 316 -24.61 1.72 11.61
N MET A 317 -24.77 2.77 10.80
CA MET A 317 -26.02 3.07 10.09
C MET A 317 -26.38 2.06 9.01
N ALA A 318 -25.37 1.46 8.37
CA ALA A 318 -25.54 0.50 7.28
C ALA A 318 -25.83 -0.94 7.78
N GLY A 319 -25.87 -1.16 9.10
CA GLY A 319 -26.31 -2.42 9.73
C GLY A 319 -25.22 -3.23 10.42
N ASP A 320 -24.05 -2.66 10.70
CA ASP A 320 -22.92 -3.33 11.38
C ASP A 320 -22.44 -2.54 12.63
N PRO A 321 -23.30 -2.34 13.65
CA PRO A 321 -22.95 -1.55 14.83
C PRO A 321 -21.90 -2.22 15.74
N ASP A 322 -21.81 -3.55 15.69
CA ASP A 322 -20.84 -4.34 16.46
C ASP A 322 -19.53 -4.57 15.69
N PHE A 323 -19.41 -4.07 14.46
CA PHE A 323 -18.24 -4.25 13.59
C PHE A 323 -17.83 -5.72 13.36
N LYS A 324 -18.82 -6.61 13.22
CA LYS A 324 -18.61 -8.05 12.96
C LYS A 324 -18.21 -8.30 11.51
N ILE A 325 -18.65 -7.45 10.60
CA ILE A 325 -18.41 -7.56 9.16
C ILE A 325 -17.35 -6.54 8.70
N SER A 326 -17.20 -5.43 9.41
CA SER A 326 -16.38 -4.29 8.99
C SER A 326 -15.30 -3.97 10.02
N LYS A 327 -14.08 -4.48 9.81
CA LYS A 327 -12.95 -4.24 10.70
C LYS A 327 -12.26 -2.93 10.34
N LEU A 328 -12.07 -2.06 11.33
CA LEU A 328 -11.55 -0.71 11.12
C LEU A 328 -10.29 -0.45 11.93
N LYS A 329 -9.23 0.04 11.29
CA LYS A 329 -8.01 0.51 11.97
C LYS A 329 -7.59 1.89 11.46
N LYS A 330 -7.13 2.76 12.36
CA LYS A 330 -6.63 4.09 12.01
C LYS A 330 -5.28 3.96 11.30
N PHE A 331 -5.15 4.63 10.17
CA PHE A 331 -3.95 4.73 9.36
C PHE A 331 -3.25 6.06 9.65
N SER A 332 -2.02 5.99 10.15
CA SER A 332 -1.24 7.15 10.58
C SER A 332 -0.32 7.64 9.47
N THR A 333 -0.78 8.61 8.69
CA THR A 333 0.09 9.46 7.87
C THR A 333 -0.19 10.92 8.19
N ILE A 334 0.83 11.77 8.00
CA ILE A 334 0.79 13.21 8.30
C ILE A 334 -0.25 13.94 7.44
N LEU A 335 -0.58 13.40 6.26
CA LEU A 335 -1.57 13.96 5.33
C LEU A 335 -2.42 12.86 4.71
N PRO A 336 -3.74 13.06 4.57
CA PRO A 336 -4.58 12.21 3.75
C PRO A 336 -4.14 12.35 2.28
N ILE A 337 -3.68 11.25 1.69
CA ILE A 337 -3.45 11.19 0.25
C ILE A 337 -4.82 10.96 -0.39
N PRO A 338 -5.20 11.67 -1.47
CA PRO A 338 -6.49 11.51 -2.15
C PRO A 338 -6.54 10.20 -2.95
N MET A 339 -5.99 9.12 -2.41
CA MET A 339 -5.92 7.81 -3.04
C MET A 339 -6.33 6.74 -2.04
N GLN A 340 -7.21 5.85 -2.50
CA GLN A 340 -7.61 4.63 -1.83
C GLN A 340 -7.20 3.42 -2.67
N ILE A 341 -6.78 2.34 -2.02
CA ILE A 341 -6.41 1.09 -2.67
C ILE A 341 -7.30 -0.02 -2.14
N ASN A 342 -8.03 -0.71 -3.01
CA ASN A 342 -8.81 -1.89 -2.64
C ASN A 342 -8.15 -3.15 -3.18
N LEU A 343 -8.21 -4.22 -2.40
CA LEU A 343 -7.63 -5.53 -2.72
C LEU A 343 -8.67 -6.62 -2.50
N TYR A 344 -8.94 -7.45 -3.51
CA TYR A 344 -9.90 -8.56 -3.42
C TYR A 344 -9.57 -9.66 -4.43
N ARG A 345 -9.77 -10.95 -4.09
CA ARG A 345 -9.62 -12.11 -5.01
C ARG A 345 -8.42 -12.04 -6.00
N GLY A 346 -7.26 -11.55 -5.59
CA GLY A 346 -6.06 -11.43 -6.46
C GLY A 346 -6.01 -10.18 -7.36
N LYS A 347 -6.97 -9.26 -7.21
CA LYS A 347 -7.17 -8.03 -7.98
C LYS A 347 -6.96 -6.79 -7.10
N THR A 348 -6.53 -5.71 -7.73
CA THR A 348 -6.24 -4.43 -7.05
C THR A 348 -6.90 -3.29 -7.80
N SER A 349 -7.52 -2.34 -7.09
CA SER A 349 -7.99 -1.09 -7.68
C SER A 349 -7.43 0.11 -6.93
N PHE A 350 -6.81 1.04 -7.64
CA PHE A 350 -6.48 2.37 -7.13
C PHE A 350 -7.59 3.32 -7.49
N ILE A 351 -8.05 4.10 -6.52
CA ILE A 351 -9.09 5.11 -6.68
C ILE A 351 -8.46 6.43 -6.28
N LEU A 352 -8.21 7.30 -7.25
CA LEU A 352 -7.73 8.65 -7.02
C LEU A 352 -8.93 9.61 -7.04
N TYR A 353 -9.14 10.32 -5.94
CA TYR A 353 -10.22 11.28 -5.81
C TYR A 353 -9.76 12.67 -6.29
N GLY A 354 -10.35 13.13 -7.39
CA GLY A 354 -10.23 14.50 -7.90
C GLY A 354 -11.62 15.14 -8.09
N ASP A 355 -11.74 16.13 -8.97
CA ASP A 355 -13.05 16.64 -9.43
C ASP A 355 -13.88 15.51 -10.06
N GLU A 356 -13.22 14.64 -10.82
CA GLU A 356 -13.73 13.33 -11.23
C GLU A 356 -12.81 12.23 -10.68
N PRO A 357 -13.36 11.13 -10.11
CA PRO A 357 -12.53 10.06 -9.61
C PRO A 357 -11.88 9.28 -10.77
N THR A 358 -10.62 8.91 -10.61
CA THR A 358 -9.89 8.06 -11.56
C THR A 358 -9.64 6.69 -10.95
N ILE A 359 -10.04 5.64 -11.64
CA ILE A 359 -9.93 4.26 -11.22
C ILE A 359 -8.86 3.59 -12.08
N ILE A 360 -7.85 3.00 -11.43
CA ILE A 360 -6.86 2.14 -12.09
C ILE A 360 -7.04 0.75 -11.55
N TYR A 361 -7.55 -0.15 -12.39
CA TYR A 361 -7.83 -1.53 -12.03
C TYR A 361 -6.75 -2.46 -12.57
N PHE A 362 -6.33 -3.41 -11.73
CA PHE A 362 -5.30 -4.40 -12.02
C PHE A 362 -5.85 -5.80 -11.75
N ASP A 363 -5.86 -6.64 -12.79
CA ASP A 363 -6.12 -8.08 -12.68
C ASP A 363 -4.79 -8.84 -12.72
N LYS A 364 -3.94 -8.58 -11.70
CA LYS A 364 -2.61 -9.19 -11.57
C LYS A 364 -2.31 -9.57 -10.13
N LYS A 365 -2.11 -10.87 -9.91
CA LYS A 365 -1.87 -11.42 -8.58
C LYS A 365 -0.61 -10.85 -7.91
N GLU A 366 0.45 -10.57 -8.68
CA GLU A 366 1.71 -10.03 -8.13
C GLU A 366 1.52 -8.63 -7.52
N ILE A 367 0.65 -7.81 -8.13
CA ILE A 367 0.31 -6.48 -7.62
C ILE A 367 -0.53 -6.63 -6.35
N PHE A 368 -1.53 -7.51 -6.37
CA PHE A 368 -2.33 -7.83 -5.19
C PHE A 368 -1.45 -8.30 -4.03
N ASP A 369 -0.59 -9.30 -4.23
CA ASP A 369 0.26 -9.88 -3.19
C ASP A 369 1.18 -8.80 -2.59
N SER A 370 1.72 -7.90 -3.42
CA SER A 370 2.58 -6.80 -2.98
C SER A 370 1.84 -5.82 -2.06
N PHE A 371 0.66 -5.34 -2.48
CA PHE A 371 -0.14 -4.42 -1.66
C PHE A 371 -0.78 -5.09 -0.45
N LYS A 372 -1.09 -6.38 -0.54
CA LYS A 372 -1.53 -7.18 0.60
C LYS A 372 -0.44 -7.31 1.64
N GLY A 373 0.82 -7.48 1.22
CA GLY A 373 1.98 -7.44 2.13
C GLY A 373 2.11 -6.10 2.86
N TYR A 374 1.96 -4.97 2.17
CA TYR A 374 1.93 -3.64 2.82
C TYR A 374 0.75 -3.48 3.77
N PHE A 375 -0.45 -3.93 3.36
CA PHE A 375 -1.63 -3.93 4.21
C PHE A 375 -1.37 -4.70 5.49
N ASP A 376 -0.88 -5.95 5.40
CA ASP A 376 -0.66 -6.83 6.54
C ASP A 376 0.39 -6.26 7.50
N TYR A 377 1.46 -5.66 6.97
CA TYR A 377 2.45 -4.98 7.79
C TYR A 377 1.80 -3.87 8.63
N LEU A 378 1.06 -2.96 7.98
CA LEU A 378 0.39 -1.84 8.66
C LEU A 378 -0.74 -2.29 9.59
N TRP A 379 -1.50 -3.29 9.17
CA TRP A 379 -2.60 -3.89 9.93
C TRP A 379 -2.12 -4.52 11.22
N ASN A 380 -0.95 -5.16 11.20
CA ASN A 380 -0.37 -5.82 12.36
C ASN A 380 0.59 -4.92 13.18
N GLN A 381 0.71 -3.62 12.85
CA GLN A 381 1.48 -2.70 13.71
C GLN A 381 0.84 -2.57 15.10
N GLU A 382 1.59 -2.94 16.14
CA GLU A 382 1.17 -2.90 17.55
C GLU A 382 1.53 -1.58 18.25
N VAL A 383 2.23 -0.68 17.56
CA VAL A 383 2.76 0.57 18.12
C VAL A 383 2.18 1.75 17.36
N GLN A 384 1.63 2.72 18.08
CA GLN A 384 1.11 3.97 17.52
C GLN A 384 2.02 5.13 17.90
N THR A 385 2.29 6.04 16.96
CA THR A 385 3.10 7.25 17.22
C THR A 385 2.27 8.50 16.94
N TYR A 386 2.36 9.46 17.86
CA TYR A 386 1.74 10.78 17.78
C TYR A 386 2.87 11.81 17.77
N SER A 387 2.80 12.79 16.87
CA SER A 387 3.82 13.82 16.74
C SER A 387 3.19 15.21 16.69
N GLY A 388 3.79 16.15 17.42
CA GLY A 388 3.36 17.53 17.49
C GLY A 388 2.30 17.81 18.56
N TRP A 389 2.27 19.06 19.03
CA TRP A 389 1.46 19.50 20.17
C TRP A 389 -0.05 19.24 20.01
N LYS A 390 -0.59 19.43 18.80
CA LYS A 390 -2.03 19.20 18.53
C LYS A 390 -2.41 17.73 18.78
N GLU A 391 -1.58 16.80 18.32
CA GLU A 391 -1.87 15.37 18.42
C GLU A 391 -1.65 14.86 19.85
N ILE A 392 -0.66 15.40 20.56
CA ILE A 392 -0.42 15.09 21.97
C ILE A 392 -1.52 15.66 22.86
N HIS A 393 -2.00 16.88 22.60
CA HIS A 393 -3.13 17.44 23.32
C HIS A 393 -4.39 16.57 23.16
N LYS A 394 -4.68 16.11 21.94
CA LYS A 394 -5.77 15.16 21.69
C LYS A 394 -5.52 13.79 22.33
N LEU A 395 -4.28 13.32 22.41
CA LEU A 395 -3.95 12.06 23.09
C LEU A 395 -4.30 12.15 24.57
N PHE A 396 -3.75 13.14 25.28
CA PHE A 396 -3.95 13.28 26.72
C PHE A 396 -5.33 13.79 27.12
N ASN A 397 -5.91 14.78 26.43
CA ASN A 397 -7.14 15.43 26.91
C ASN A 397 -8.42 14.87 26.28
N ILE A 398 -8.32 13.96 25.30
CA ILE A 398 -9.50 13.34 24.66
C ILE A 398 -9.38 11.82 24.63
N THR A 399 -8.26 11.29 24.12
CA THR A 399 -8.12 9.84 23.91
C THR A 399 -8.02 9.09 25.23
N ILE A 400 -7.04 9.40 26.09
CA ILE A 400 -6.85 8.73 27.38
C ILE A 400 -8.11 8.82 28.27
N PRO A 401 -8.75 9.99 28.47
CA PRO A 401 -9.90 10.10 29.36
C PRO A 401 -11.12 9.36 28.81
N SER A 402 -11.27 9.24 27.48
CA SER A 402 -12.36 8.45 26.89
C SER A 402 -12.18 6.93 27.04
N GLU A 403 -10.97 6.46 27.33
CA GLU A 403 -10.65 5.04 27.50
C GLU A 403 -10.69 4.61 28.97
N LEU A 404 -10.79 5.55 29.92
CA LEU A 404 -10.77 5.31 31.36
C LEU A 404 -12.16 5.44 31.97
N GLU A 405 -12.41 4.64 33.00
CA GLU A 405 -13.65 4.59 33.77
C GLU A 405 -13.41 4.99 35.23
N GLU A 406 -14.48 5.33 35.95
CA GLU A 406 -14.39 5.66 37.37
C GLU A 406 -13.74 4.50 38.15
N GLY A 407 -12.71 4.80 38.95
CA GLY A 407 -11.94 3.81 39.69
C GLY A 407 -10.66 3.31 39.01
N ASP A 408 -10.48 3.58 37.71
CA ASP A 408 -9.21 3.28 37.04
C ASP A 408 -8.05 4.12 37.60
N THR A 409 -6.81 3.71 37.31
CA THR A 409 -5.61 4.42 37.75
C THR A 409 -4.65 4.69 36.60
N GLU A 410 -4.23 5.94 36.46
CA GLU A 410 -3.08 6.36 35.65
C GLU A 410 -1.81 6.35 36.51
N TYR A 411 -0.80 5.60 36.08
CA TYR A 411 0.51 5.53 36.74
C TYR A 411 1.54 6.30 35.91
N VAL A 412 2.30 7.21 36.53
CA VAL A 412 3.22 8.09 35.82
C VAL A 412 4.64 7.97 36.38
N ILE A 413 5.62 7.74 35.51
CA ILE A 413 7.05 7.73 35.85
C ILE A 413 7.73 8.90 35.16
N GLY A 414 8.51 9.67 35.92
CA GLY A 414 9.30 10.78 35.39
C GLY A 414 8.45 11.99 35.03
N ALA A 415 7.39 12.25 35.81
CA ALA A 415 6.58 13.45 35.65
C ALA A 415 7.47 14.68 35.76
N GLY A 416 7.67 15.37 34.64
CA GLY A 416 8.63 16.45 34.49
C GLY A 416 8.21 17.39 33.36
N TYR A 417 8.57 18.66 33.46
CA TYR A 417 8.03 19.72 32.62
C TYR A 417 8.63 19.81 31.20
N GLY A 418 9.13 18.70 30.67
CA GLY A 418 9.83 18.64 29.39
C GLY A 418 11.08 19.52 29.34
N GLU A 419 11.48 19.92 28.12
CA GLU A 419 12.48 20.97 27.93
C GLU A 419 11.96 22.32 28.41
N GLU A 420 12.86 23.19 28.89
CA GLU A 420 12.53 24.52 29.41
C GLU A 420 11.71 25.36 28.41
N SER A 421 11.97 25.21 27.10
CA SER A 421 11.25 25.86 26.00
C SER A 421 9.78 25.44 25.86
N SER A 422 9.42 24.28 26.43
CA SER A 422 8.10 23.67 26.30
C SER A 422 7.27 23.65 27.59
N ARG A 423 7.86 24.09 28.70
CA ARG A 423 7.30 24.03 30.05
C ARG A 423 5.85 24.52 30.13
N ASP A 424 5.56 25.74 29.68
CA ASP A 424 4.20 26.31 29.76
C ASP A 424 3.14 25.46 29.01
N LYS A 425 3.54 24.82 27.91
CA LYS A 425 2.65 23.94 27.14
C LYS A 425 2.42 22.62 27.85
N VAL A 426 3.45 22.05 28.48
CA VAL A 426 3.34 20.84 29.31
C VAL A 426 2.47 21.12 30.54
N ASP A 427 2.67 22.24 31.21
CA ASP A 427 1.86 22.71 32.34
C ASP A 427 0.38 22.79 31.95
N THR A 428 0.08 23.47 30.86
CA THR A 428 -1.30 23.65 30.38
C THR A 428 -1.93 22.30 30.03
N LEU A 429 -1.20 21.44 29.30
CA LEU A 429 -1.65 20.10 28.92
C LEU A 429 -2.05 19.28 30.15
N PHE A 430 -1.16 19.19 31.15
CA PHE A 430 -1.40 18.35 32.31
C PHE A 430 -2.34 18.97 33.33
N PHE A 431 -2.44 20.30 33.41
CA PHE A 431 -3.48 20.96 34.19
C PHE A 431 -4.87 20.55 33.69
N GLU A 432 -5.08 20.60 32.38
CA GLU A 432 -6.33 20.16 31.74
C GLU A 432 -6.56 18.65 31.93
N HIS A 433 -5.55 17.82 31.66
CA HIS A 433 -5.62 16.36 31.81
C HIS A 433 -6.00 15.95 33.23
N ASN A 434 -5.29 16.45 34.25
CA ASN A 434 -5.52 16.08 35.64
C ASN A 434 -6.91 16.52 36.12
N LYS A 435 -7.40 17.68 35.66
CA LYS A 435 -8.76 18.13 35.95
C LYS A 435 -9.81 17.19 35.36
N LEU A 436 -9.60 16.68 34.14
CA LEU A 436 -10.47 15.69 33.52
C LEU A 436 -10.45 14.35 34.27
N LEU A 437 -9.27 13.89 34.70
CA LEU A 437 -9.16 12.64 35.48
C LEU A 437 -9.92 12.75 36.81
N VAL A 438 -9.72 13.83 37.56
CA VAL A 438 -10.41 14.08 38.84
C VAL A 438 -11.93 14.19 38.65
N ALA A 439 -12.38 14.89 37.60
CA ALA A 439 -13.81 15.04 37.31
C ALA A 439 -14.50 13.70 36.99
N ASN A 440 -13.77 12.73 36.46
CA ASN A 440 -14.27 11.40 36.11
C ASN A 440 -13.96 10.34 37.18
N GLY A 441 -13.46 10.73 38.36
CA GLY A 441 -13.16 9.79 39.45
C GLY A 441 -12.00 8.81 39.15
N ILE A 442 -11.06 9.23 38.31
CA ILE A 442 -9.89 8.43 37.94
C ILE A 442 -8.73 8.75 38.90
N TYR A 443 -8.08 7.71 39.41
CA TYR A 443 -6.90 7.84 40.27
C TYR A 443 -5.65 8.16 39.45
N LYS A 444 -4.73 8.92 40.05
CA LYS A 444 -3.40 9.17 39.46
C LYS A 444 -2.32 8.95 40.49
N HIS A 445 -1.37 8.08 40.18
CA HIS A 445 -0.17 7.87 40.99
C HIS A 445 1.05 8.30 40.20
N ALA A 446 1.72 9.37 40.63
CA ALA A 446 2.77 10.00 39.85
C ALA A 446 4.10 10.09 40.61
N LEU A 447 5.18 9.69 39.95
CA LEU A 447 6.55 9.79 40.39
C LEU A 447 7.21 11.00 39.72
N PHE A 448 7.40 12.08 40.48
CA PHE A 448 7.98 13.34 40.02
C PHE A 448 9.48 13.41 40.31
N PHE A 449 10.26 14.04 39.45
CA PHE A 449 11.62 14.44 39.84
C PHE A 449 11.59 15.48 40.97
N GLU A 450 12.51 15.40 41.93
CA GLU A 450 12.49 16.24 43.14
C GLU A 450 12.36 17.74 42.86
N GLN A 451 13.04 18.25 41.83
CA GLN A 451 12.99 19.66 41.40
C GLN A 451 11.58 20.13 40.96
N HIS A 452 10.69 19.22 40.59
CA HIS A 452 9.37 19.53 40.04
C HIS A 452 8.21 19.26 41.02
N ALA A 453 8.46 18.46 42.06
CA ALA A 453 7.43 18.07 43.02
C ALA A 453 6.77 19.24 43.80
N PRO A 454 7.49 20.31 44.21
CA PRO A 454 6.87 21.42 44.95
C PRO A 454 5.79 22.18 44.17
N TYR A 455 5.95 22.28 42.85
CA TYR A 455 5.04 23.07 41.99
C TYR A 455 3.71 22.34 41.74
N PHE A 456 3.74 21.01 41.63
CA PHE A 456 2.53 20.21 41.48
C PHE A 456 1.65 20.22 42.75
N GLY A 457 2.28 20.15 43.94
CA GLY A 457 1.55 20.11 45.21
C GLY A 457 0.64 21.31 45.46
N SER A 458 1.02 22.50 44.97
CA SER A 458 0.17 23.71 45.05
C SER A 458 -1.04 23.68 44.13
N GLN A 459 -0.98 22.95 43.01
CA GLN A 459 -2.06 22.92 42.01
C GLN A 459 -3.13 21.86 42.31
N VAL A 460 -2.84 20.87 43.16
CA VAL A 460 -3.76 19.75 43.43
C VAL A 460 -5.15 20.24 43.88
N GLU A 461 -5.21 21.30 44.68
CA GLU A 461 -6.47 21.87 45.16
C GLU A 461 -7.32 22.51 44.04
N GLU A 462 -6.68 22.93 42.94
CA GLU A 462 -7.35 23.57 41.80
C GLU A 462 -8.04 22.55 40.87
N PHE A 463 -7.67 21.26 40.96
CA PHE A 463 -8.26 20.21 40.11
C PHE A 463 -9.65 19.76 40.58
N GLY A 464 -10.01 19.95 41.85
CA GLY A 464 -11.33 19.64 42.39
C GLY A 464 -11.32 19.23 43.87
N LYS A 465 -12.50 19.21 44.51
CA LYS A 465 -12.65 18.96 45.96
C LYS A 465 -12.06 17.62 46.43
N ASN A 466 -12.07 16.58 45.59
CA ASN A 466 -11.59 15.24 45.92
C ASN A 466 -10.19 14.94 45.33
N ALA A 467 -9.52 15.94 44.76
CA ALA A 467 -8.25 15.74 44.05
C ALA A 467 -7.15 15.12 44.94
N LYS A 468 -7.13 15.45 46.24
CA LYS A 468 -6.16 14.90 47.20
C LYS A 468 -6.35 13.40 47.48
N ASP A 469 -7.57 12.89 47.31
CA ASP A 469 -7.86 11.47 47.52
C ASP A 469 -7.52 10.66 46.27
N LEU A 470 -7.71 11.26 45.09
CA LEU A 470 -7.50 10.62 43.79
C LEU A 470 -6.06 10.70 43.29
N ILE A 471 -5.34 11.79 43.60
CA ILE A 471 -3.97 12.02 43.13
C ILE A 471 -2.98 11.78 44.27
N LYS A 472 -2.08 10.82 44.08
CA LYS A 472 -0.96 10.55 44.97
C LYS A 472 0.35 10.80 44.25
N VAL A 473 1.29 11.43 44.95
CA VAL A 473 2.60 11.79 44.40
C VAL A 473 3.72 11.31 45.31
N LYS A 474 4.78 10.79 44.70
CA LYS A 474 6.08 10.50 45.32
C LYS A 474 7.19 11.12 44.48
N THR A 475 8.37 11.28 45.06
CA THR A 475 9.53 11.87 44.38
C THR A 475 10.52 10.79 43.92
N LEU A 476 11.17 11.04 42.80
CA LEU A 476 12.32 10.33 42.27
C LEU A 476 13.56 11.21 42.44
N PRO A 477 14.71 10.64 42.87
CA PRO A 477 15.98 11.36 42.92
C PRO A 477 16.36 11.95 41.56
N GLU A 478 17.07 13.07 41.56
CA GLU A 478 17.52 13.75 40.33
C GLU A 478 18.41 12.86 39.45
N THR A 479 19.10 11.89 40.04
CA THR A 479 19.92 10.91 39.32
C THR A 479 19.14 10.05 38.32
N TYR A 480 17.81 10.00 38.44
CA TYR A 480 16.90 9.31 37.50
C TYR A 480 16.27 10.25 36.45
N SER A 481 16.68 11.52 36.40
CA SER A 481 16.11 12.50 35.46
C SER A 481 16.28 12.04 34.00
N GLU A 482 15.16 11.78 33.33
CA GLU A 482 15.09 11.39 31.92
C GLU A 482 14.23 12.41 31.15
N PRO A 483 14.49 12.64 29.86
CA PRO A 483 13.74 13.62 29.05
C PRO A 483 12.34 13.12 28.62
N THR A 484 11.94 11.93 29.09
CA THR A 484 10.68 11.29 28.72
C THR A 484 9.79 11.02 29.92
N GLU A 485 8.49 11.22 29.74
CA GLU A 485 7.46 10.85 30.71
C GLU A 485 6.75 9.58 30.27
N ILE A 486 6.55 8.65 31.20
CA ILE A 486 5.93 7.36 30.93
C ILE A 486 4.58 7.30 31.66
N HIS A 487 3.50 7.05 30.91
CA HIS A 487 2.16 6.84 31.45
C HIS A 487 1.76 5.39 31.24
N VAL A 488 1.24 4.74 32.28
CA VAL A 488 0.70 3.38 32.23
C VAL A 488 -0.74 3.43 32.71
N TYR A 489 -1.66 2.92 31.91
CA TYR A 489 -3.07 2.80 32.28
C TYR A 489 -3.71 1.63 31.54
N LYS A 490 -4.70 0.98 32.16
CA LYS A 490 -5.35 -0.25 31.63
C LYS A 490 -4.33 -1.21 30.99
N HIS A 491 -4.39 -1.37 29.68
CA HIS A 491 -3.54 -2.24 28.87
C HIS A 491 -2.63 -1.43 27.92
N LYS A 492 -2.23 -0.22 28.31
CA LYS A 492 -1.41 0.69 27.48
C LYS A 492 -0.25 1.31 28.24
N VAL A 493 0.83 1.56 27.50
CA VAL A 493 1.96 2.39 27.93
C VAL A 493 2.17 3.48 26.90
N ILE A 494 2.29 4.71 27.37
CA ILE A 494 2.65 5.87 26.56
C ILE A 494 4.01 6.37 27.03
N ILE A 495 4.94 6.49 26.09
CA ILE A 495 6.24 7.12 26.34
C ILE A 495 6.26 8.42 25.54
N THR A 496 6.39 9.55 26.23
CA THR A 496 6.34 10.87 25.60
C THR A 496 7.63 11.63 25.84
N TYR A 497 8.21 12.16 24.77
CA TYR A 497 9.24 13.19 24.82
C TYR A 497 8.60 14.56 24.60
N PHE A 498 8.81 15.48 25.55
CA PHE A 498 8.28 16.85 25.51
C PHE A 498 9.38 17.85 25.16
N GLY A 499 9.43 18.26 23.89
CA GLY A 499 10.28 19.34 23.39
C GLY A 499 9.50 20.25 22.44
N GLU A 500 10.19 21.01 21.59
CA GLU A 500 9.52 21.88 20.59
C GLU A 500 8.56 21.08 19.68
N ASN A 501 9.00 19.89 19.25
CA ASN A 501 8.25 18.93 18.45
C ASN A 501 8.07 17.64 19.24
N PRO A 502 7.06 17.57 20.12
CA PRO A 502 6.94 16.45 21.05
C PRO A 502 6.45 15.20 20.32
N VAL A 503 6.81 14.03 20.84
CA VAL A 503 6.46 12.73 20.25
C VAL A 503 6.02 11.77 21.34
N SER A 504 4.86 11.11 21.15
CA SER A 504 4.36 10.05 22.02
C SER A 504 4.29 8.73 21.27
N THR A 505 4.75 7.66 21.91
CA THR A 505 4.62 6.28 21.41
C THR A 505 3.74 5.47 22.34
N VAL A 506 2.72 4.82 21.80
CA VAL A 506 1.73 4.02 22.53
C VAL A 506 1.96 2.54 22.23
N TYR A 507 2.12 1.75 23.29
CA TYR A 507 2.28 0.30 23.26
C TYR A 507 1.08 -0.36 23.94
N GLU A 508 0.49 -1.38 23.30
CA GLU A 508 -0.66 -2.12 23.84
C GLU A 508 -0.33 -3.58 24.18
N ARG A 509 0.90 -4.02 23.87
CA ARG A 509 1.33 -5.41 24.09
C ARG A 509 1.41 -5.73 25.60
N PRO A 510 0.69 -6.76 26.10
CA PRO A 510 0.57 -7.03 27.54
C PRO A 510 1.90 -7.20 28.27
N GLU A 511 2.89 -7.84 27.66
CA GLU A 511 4.20 -8.07 28.28
C GLU A 511 4.98 -6.75 28.45
N ILE A 512 4.83 -5.81 27.51
CA ILE A 512 5.44 -4.47 27.59
C ILE A 512 4.74 -3.68 28.70
N VAL A 513 3.41 -3.69 28.72
CA VAL A 513 2.60 -2.97 29.72
C VAL A 513 2.92 -3.46 31.14
N ALA A 514 2.94 -4.77 31.35
CA ALA A 514 3.30 -5.37 32.62
C ALA A 514 4.74 -5.01 33.04
N GLY A 515 5.68 -4.94 32.09
CA GLY A 515 7.05 -4.52 32.34
C GLY A 515 7.15 -3.10 32.89
N PHE A 516 6.49 -2.13 32.25
CA PHE A 516 6.47 -0.74 32.72
C PHE A 516 5.69 -0.56 34.01
N LYS A 517 4.57 -1.29 34.20
CA LYS A 517 3.84 -1.27 35.47
C LYS A 517 4.71 -1.79 36.61
N LYS A 518 5.47 -2.88 36.39
CA LYS A 518 6.44 -3.40 37.36
C LYS A 518 7.56 -2.41 37.66
N LYS A 519 8.04 -1.66 36.65
CA LYS A 519 9.01 -0.56 36.83
C LYS A 519 8.42 0.54 37.71
N PHE A 520 7.17 0.95 37.46
CA PHE A 520 6.48 1.91 38.31
C PHE A 520 6.39 1.41 39.76
N ASP A 521 5.90 0.18 39.97
CA ASP A 521 5.72 -0.40 41.32
C ASP A 521 7.05 -0.49 42.07
N PHE A 522 8.12 -0.87 41.38
CA PHE A 522 9.45 -0.89 41.96
C PHE A 522 9.88 0.48 42.49
N PHE A 523 9.62 1.56 41.76
CA PHE A 523 9.93 2.92 42.21
C PHE A 523 8.94 3.43 43.26
N TRP A 524 7.66 3.09 43.11
CA TRP A 524 6.60 3.52 44.01
C TRP A 524 6.79 2.94 45.40
N ASP A 525 7.16 1.66 45.50
CA ASP A 525 7.29 0.94 46.76
C ASP A 525 8.72 0.99 47.34
N GLN A 526 9.59 1.90 46.88
CA GLN A 526 10.95 2.04 47.44
C GLN A 526 10.90 2.50 48.92
N GLU A 527 11.07 1.54 49.83
CA GLU A 527 11.30 1.78 51.26
C GLU A 527 12.76 2.13 51.58
N VAL A 528 13.64 2.01 50.59
CA VAL A 528 15.08 2.29 50.66
C VAL A 528 15.49 3.20 49.51
N GLN A 529 16.15 4.32 49.81
CA GLN A 529 16.62 5.28 48.81
C GLN A 529 18.10 5.58 49.04
N THR A 530 18.82 5.91 47.98
CA THR A 530 20.26 6.23 48.03
C THR A 530 20.56 7.52 47.27
N TYR A 531 21.29 8.43 47.91
CA TYR A 531 21.85 9.65 47.31
C TYR A 531 23.36 9.46 47.23
N SER A 532 23.97 9.88 46.13
CA SER A 532 25.41 9.75 45.87
C SER A 532 25.95 11.07 45.34
N GLY A 533 27.14 11.46 45.76
CA GLY A 533 27.74 12.75 45.43
C GLY A 533 27.44 13.82 46.48
N TRP A 534 28.35 14.79 46.59
CA TRP A 534 28.28 15.84 47.60
C TRP A 534 26.98 16.63 47.57
N GLU A 535 26.55 17.08 46.39
CA GLU A 535 25.33 17.88 46.25
C GLU A 535 24.08 17.12 46.73
N GLU A 536 23.92 15.88 46.28
CA GLU A 536 22.76 15.05 46.60
C GLU A 536 22.75 14.60 48.06
N VAL A 537 23.92 14.28 48.63
CA VAL A 537 24.03 13.98 50.07
C VAL A 537 23.73 15.22 50.92
N GLU A 538 24.24 16.41 50.55
CA GLU A 538 23.90 17.67 51.24
C GLU A 538 22.38 17.95 51.17
N LYS A 539 21.78 17.82 49.99
CA LYS A 539 20.31 17.93 49.80
C LYS A 539 19.56 16.96 50.72
N PHE A 540 19.99 15.70 50.84
CA PHE A 540 19.37 14.75 51.78
C PHE A 540 19.36 15.28 53.22
N TYR A 541 20.47 15.81 53.71
CA TYR A 541 20.55 16.31 55.09
C TYR A 541 19.60 17.48 55.37
N TYR A 542 19.52 18.44 54.44
CA TYR A 542 18.66 19.62 54.62
C TYR A 542 17.19 19.35 54.26
N ASN A 543 16.92 18.61 53.19
CA ASN A 543 15.57 18.42 52.67
C ASN A 543 14.84 17.23 53.27
N VAL A 544 15.57 16.20 53.74
CA VAL A 544 15.01 14.98 54.31
C VAL A 544 15.29 14.91 55.81
N LEU A 545 16.56 14.84 56.21
CA LEU A 545 16.93 14.57 57.60
C LEU A 545 16.53 15.70 58.56
N LEU A 546 16.77 16.96 58.19
CA LEU A 546 16.41 18.12 59.02
C LEU A 546 14.89 18.27 59.15
N LYS A 547 14.11 17.89 58.13
CA LYS A 547 12.64 17.92 58.19
C LYS A 547 12.06 16.82 59.08
N GLU A 548 12.70 15.65 59.18
CA GLU A 548 12.30 14.60 60.13
C GLU A 548 12.69 14.94 61.58
N ASN A 549 13.83 15.63 61.73
CA ASN A 549 14.38 16.04 63.03
C ASN A 549 13.74 17.35 63.53
N LYS A 550 12.48 17.29 63.99
CA LYS A 550 11.73 18.45 64.54
C LYS A 550 11.77 18.51 66.08
N GLU A 551 11.42 19.68 66.63
CA GLU A 551 11.26 19.91 68.07
C GLU A 551 10.33 18.84 68.70
N GLY A 552 10.85 18.10 69.69
CA GLY A 552 10.17 16.97 70.33
C GLY A 552 10.74 15.58 69.98
N ASN A 553 11.48 15.44 68.88
CA ASN A 553 12.16 14.19 68.52
C ASN A 553 13.65 14.24 68.91
N THR A 554 14.18 13.11 69.39
CA THR A 554 15.63 12.94 69.60
C THR A 554 16.23 12.17 68.43
N SER A 555 17.25 12.72 67.80
CA SER A 555 18.08 12.02 66.82
C SER A 555 19.15 11.18 67.51
N TYR A 556 19.42 10.00 66.98
CA TYR A 556 20.42 9.06 67.49
C TYR A 556 21.46 8.82 66.40
N VAL A 557 22.72 9.05 66.73
CA VAL A 557 23.82 9.02 65.76
C VAL A 557 24.89 8.04 66.24
N ILE A 558 25.25 7.06 65.41
CA ILE A 558 26.37 6.15 65.64
C ILE A 558 27.49 6.51 64.68
N GLY A 559 28.67 6.81 65.20
CA GLY A 559 29.84 7.16 64.41
C GLY A 559 29.75 8.56 63.81
N GLY A 560 30.43 8.73 62.69
CA GLY A 560 30.94 10.01 62.23
C GLY A 560 32.43 10.04 62.52
N GLY A 561 33.22 10.16 61.48
CA GLY A 561 34.65 10.39 61.54
C GLY A 561 35.00 11.38 60.44
N TYR A 562 36.10 12.10 60.63
CA TYR A 562 36.74 12.81 59.53
C TYR A 562 37.37 11.70 58.67
N GLY A 563 36.76 11.43 57.51
CA GLY A 563 36.97 10.19 56.76
C GLY A 563 38.44 9.87 56.46
N GLU A 564 38.80 8.60 56.36
CA GLU A 564 40.15 8.21 55.93
C GLU A 564 40.33 8.50 54.42
N GLY A 565 40.66 9.74 54.06
CA GLY A 565 41.04 10.11 52.70
C GLY A 565 40.69 11.55 52.29
N GLY A 566 41.63 12.49 52.48
CA GLY A 566 41.78 13.71 51.67
C GLY A 566 40.67 14.78 51.71
N THR A 567 39.52 14.55 52.36
CA THR A 567 38.34 15.44 52.34
C THR A 567 37.88 15.96 53.70
N ASP A 568 38.67 15.76 54.77
CA ASP A 568 38.34 16.08 56.17
C ASP A 568 37.77 17.48 56.36
N LYS A 569 38.39 18.48 55.70
CA LYS A 569 37.95 19.87 55.80
C LYS A 569 36.55 20.08 55.23
N LYS A 570 36.21 19.44 54.11
CA LYS A 570 34.90 19.61 53.46
C LYS A 570 33.79 18.95 54.28
N VAL A 571 34.07 17.77 54.85
CA VAL A 571 33.15 17.08 55.78
C VAL A 571 32.96 17.92 57.05
N ALA A 572 34.03 18.45 57.63
CA ALA A 572 33.97 19.32 58.81
C ALA A 572 33.19 20.62 58.53
N ASP A 573 33.49 21.30 57.42
CA ASP A 573 32.79 22.53 57.00
C ASP A 573 31.28 22.27 56.81
N PHE A 574 30.91 21.15 56.17
CA PHE A 574 29.51 20.72 56.04
C PHE A 574 28.86 20.48 57.40
N TYR A 575 29.49 19.71 58.30
CA TYR A 575 28.93 19.44 59.63
C TYR A 575 28.81 20.70 60.48
N ASN A 576 29.74 21.64 60.37
CA ASN A 576 29.66 22.93 61.05
C ASN A 576 28.42 23.70 60.58
N ALA A 577 28.19 23.77 59.26
CA ALA A 577 27.01 24.41 58.69
C ALA A 577 25.70 23.69 59.07
N TYR A 578 25.69 22.36 59.03
CA TYR A 578 24.52 21.56 59.39
C TYR A 578 24.21 21.57 60.89
N ALA A 579 25.24 21.60 61.74
CA ALA A 579 25.11 21.74 63.18
C ALA A 579 24.45 23.06 63.57
N GLN A 580 24.83 24.16 62.91
CA GLN A 580 24.18 25.45 63.11
C GLN A 580 22.69 25.40 62.72
N ALA A 581 22.35 24.83 61.56
CA ALA A 581 20.96 24.68 61.12
C ALA A 581 20.12 23.83 62.10
N ARG A 582 20.72 22.80 62.69
CA ARG A 582 20.10 21.97 63.75
C ARG A 582 19.93 22.71 65.08
N ALA A 583 20.89 23.56 65.45
CA ALA A 583 20.84 24.37 66.66
C ALA A 583 19.73 25.42 66.56
N ASP A 584 19.59 26.07 65.40
CA ASP A 584 18.51 27.01 65.10
C ASP A 584 17.12 26.32 65.20
N ALA A 585 17.04 25.06 64.77
CA ALA A 585 15.85 24.22 64.89
C ALA A 585 15.65 23.59 66.29
N LYS A 586 16.53 23.86 67.27
CA LYS A 586 16.49 23.35 68.65
C LYS A 586 16.34 21.82 68.77
N THR A 587 16.95 21.10 67.84
CA THR A 587 16.83 19.63 67.76
C THR A 587 17.67 18.95 68.84
N GLN A 588 17.16 17.85 69.41
CA GLN A 588 17.88 17.06 70.41
C GLN A 588 18.63 15.90 69.75
N SER A 589 19.86 15.62 70.20
CA SER A 589 20.62 14.48 69.69
C SER A 589 21.38 13.70 70.76
N ARG A 590 21.55 12.40 70.50
CA ARG A 590 22.47 11.53 71.24
C ARG A 590 23.48 10.96 70.24
N ILE A 591 24.74 11.27 70.45
CA ILE A 591 25.82 10.99 69.50
C ILE A 591 26.81 10.03 70.14
N LEU A 592 27.01 8.87 69.52
CA LEU A 592 28.10 7.97 69.80
C LEU A 592 29.26 8.28 68.86
N PHE A 593 30.33 8.84 69.41
CA PHE A 593 31.54 9.17 68.66
C PHE A 593 32.71 8.28 69.09
N TYR A 594 33.91 8.50 68.54
CA TYR A 594 35.08 7.70 68.88
C TYR A 594 36.06 8.46 69.78
N GLU A 595 36.65 7.75 70.75
CA GLU A 595 37.48 8.33 71.81
C GLU A 595 38.65 9.18 71.29
N HIS A 596 39.23 8.83 70.14
CA HIS A 596 40.37 9.55 69.57
C HIS A 596 40.01 10.90 68.92
N HIS A 597 38.72 11.18 68.71
CA HIS A 597 38.23 12.49 68.25
C HIS A 597 37.46 13.26 69.33
N ARG A 598 37.58 12.86 70.60
CA ARG A 598 36.80 13.44 71.71
C ARG A 598 36.95 14.96 71.80
N GLU A 599 38.18 15.45 71.85
CA GLU A 599 38.44 16.88 72.04
C GLU A 599 37.90 17.72 70.87
N GLU A 600 38.12 17.24 69.64
CA GLU A 600 37.68 17.90 68.40
C GLU A 600 36.15 17.99 68.31
N ALA A 601 35.46 16.86 68.50
CA ALA A 601 34.00 16.81 68.43
C ALA A 601 33.30 17.66 69.49
N VAL A 602 33.84 17.68 70.72
CA VAL A 602 33.30 18.52 71.79
C VAL A 602 33.51 20.00 71.46
N MET A 603 34.71 20.39 71.03
CA MET A 603 34.99 21.77 70.65
C MET A 603 34.09 22.26 69.50
N GLU A 604 33.88 21.45 68.47
CA GLU A 604 33.03 21.82 67.33
C GLU A 604 31.57 22.04 67.74
N ILE A 605 30.99 21.11 68.53
CA ILE A 605 29.60 21.24 68.98
C ILE A 605 29.42 22.49 69.87
N GLN A 606 30.37 22.75 70.78
CA GLN A 606 30.32 23.92 71.64
C GLN A 606 30.43 25.24 70.87
N LYS A 607 31.23 25.25 69.79
CA LYS A 607 31.38 26.42 68.91
C LYS A 607 30.13 26.67 68.05
N ASN A 608 29.39 25.63 67.70
CA ASN A 608 28.23 25.68 66.79
C ASN A 608 26.88 25.73 67.53
N GLY A 609 26.74 26.63 68.50
CA GLY A 609 25.45 26.96 69.10
C GLY A 609 24.99 26.08 70.27
N ASP A 610 25.83 25.17 70.78
CA ASP A 610 25.54 24.36 71.98
C ASP A 610 26.70 24.39 73.01
N PRO A 611 27.07 25.57 73.56
CA PRO A 611 28.25 25.74 74.40
C PRO A 611 28.24 24.87 75.67
N ASP A 612 27.04 24.58 76.20
CA ASP A 612 26.84 23.80 77.41
C ASP A 612 26.43 22.33 77.14
N LEU A 613 26.46 21.87 75.88
CA LEU A 613 26.02 20.52 75.47
C LEU A 613 24.59 20.16 75.95
N SER A 614 23.71 21.15 75.91
CA SER A 614 22.31 21.05 76.35
C SER A 614 21.41 20.37 75.31
N TYR A 615 21.77 20.43 74.03
CA TYR A 615 21.01 19.84 72.92
C TYR A 615 21.66 18.55 72.39
N ASN A 616 22.96 18.38 72.60
CA ASN A 616 23.74 17.25 72.09
C ASN A 616 24.39 16.49 73.24
N LYS A 617 23.96 15.25 73.47
CA LYS A 617 24.60 14.35 74.44
C LYS A 617 25.60 13.45 73.74
N LEU A 618 26.85 13.46 74.17
CA LEU A 618 27.91 12.65 73.61
C LEU A 618 28.29 11.48 74.51
N LYS A 619 28.65 10.37 73.88
CA LYS A 619 29.40 9.26 74.48
C LYS A 619 30.43 8.76 73.48
N PHE A 620 31.49 8.16 73.99
CA PHE A 620 32.65 7.77 73.17
C PHE A 620 32.90 6.27 73.22
N LEU A 621 33.05 5.70 72.02
CA LEU A 621 33.40 4.31 71.75
C LEU A 621 34.93 4.17 71.64
N PRO A 622 35.50 3.01 72.05
CA PRO A 622 36.94 2.76 71.92
C PRO A 622 37.43 2.89 70.46
N LYS A 623 38.64 3.45 70.27
CA LYS A 623 39.23 3.69 68.94
C LYS A 623 39.33 2.44 68.05
N GLN A 624 39.43 1.24 68.63
CA GLN A 624 39.52 -0.03 67.91
C GLN A 624 38.22 -0.42 67.18
N HIS A 625 37.11 0.26 67.47
CA HIS A 625 35.82 0.07 66.78
C HIS A 625 35.51 1.21 65.81
N TYR A 626 36.51 2.02 65.45
CA TYR A 626 36.35 3.09 64.48
C TYR A 626 35.76 2.58 63.17
N SER A 627 34.80 3.33 62.65
CA SER A 627 34.20 3.12 61.34
C SER A 627 33.99 4.49 60.69
N PRO A 628 34.38 4.66 59.41
CA PRO A 628 34.11 5.88 58.65
C PRO A 628 32.63 6.02 58.28
N MET A 629 31.83 4.96 58.46
CA MET A 629 30.39 4.99 58.25
C MET A 629 29.68 5.61 59.46
N GLN A 630 28.65 6.39 59.18
CA GLN A 630 27.77 6.96 60.18
C GLN A 630 26.36 6.43 60.02
N THR A 631 25.69 6.16 61.14
CA THR A 631 24.28 5.79 61.15
C THR A 631 23.48 6.88 61.86
N PHE A 632 22.46 7.41 61.19
CA PHE A 632 21.46 8.31 61.78
C PHE A 632 20.15 7.59 61.97
N ILE A 633 19.47 7.90 63.06
CA ILE A 633 18.14 7.38 63.35
C ILE A 633 17.34 8.56 63.88
N CYS A 634 16.27 8.94 63.19
CA CYS A 634 15.45 10.07 63.58
C CYS A 634 14.01 9.85 63.09
N GLY A 635 13.04 9.97 64.00
CA GLY A 635 11.63 9.82 63.67
C GLY A 635 11.32 8.49 62.96
N SER A 636 10.81 8.60 61.73
CA SER A 636 10.43 7.47 60.87
C SER A 636 11.52 7.06 59.88
N LEU A 637 12.78 7.38 60.17
CA LEU A 637 13.89 7.22 59.23
C LEU A 637 15.17 6.74 59.93
N ALA A 638 15.87 5.81 59.29
CA ALA A 638 17.25 5.47 59.59
C ALA A 638 18.10 5.67 58.33
N ALA A 639 19.31 6.21 58.45
CA ALA A 639 20.21 6.44 57.33
C ALA A 639 21.62 5.97 57.65
N ILE A 640 22.29 5.42 56.65
CA ILE A 640 23.70 5.05 56.69
C ILE A 640 24.43 5.96 55.72
N VAL A 641 25.43 6.68 56.20
CA VAL A 641 26.21 7.65 55.45
C VAL A 641 27.65 7.19 55.41
N TYR A 642 28.23 7.18 54.22
CA TYR A 642 29.65 7.02 53.99
C TYR A 642 30.22 8.34 53.45
N TRP A 643 31.23 8.86 54.13
CA TRP A 643 31.93 10.08 53.72
C TRP A 643 33.24 9.73 53.01
N GLY A 644 33.39 10.24 51.79
CA GLY A 644 34.58 10.09 50.96
C GLY A 644 34.63 11.18 49.89
N GLU A 645 35.48 11.01 48.86
CA GLU A 645 35.49 11.93 47.69
C GLU A 645 34.11 12.00 47.01
N ASP A 646 33.43 10.86 46.94
CA ASP A 646 32.06 10.70 46.47
C ASP A 646 31.19 10.12 47.61
N PRO A 647 30.57 10.98 48.44
CA PRO A 647 29.81 10.52 49.60
C PRO A 647 28.52 9.82 49.17
N VAL A 648 28.05 8.89 49.99
CA VAL A 648 26.84 8.11 49.73
C VAL A 648 26.00 8.06 50.99
N VAL A 649 24.70 8.30 50.88
CA VAL A 649 23.73 8.03 51.95
C VAL A 649 22.63 7.11 51.47
N THR A 650 22.42 6.01 52.19
CA THR A 650 21.26 5.12 52.01
C THR A 650 20.35 5.25 53.22
N PHE A 651 19.07 5.55 53.01
CA PHE A 651 18.10 5.62 54.10
C PHE A 651 16.93 4.66 53.94
N TYR A 652 16.33 4.35 55.07
CA TYR A 652 15.32 3.33 55.30
C TYR A 652 14.13 3.96 56.02
N ARG A 653 12.90 3.68 55.54
CA ARG A 653 11.65 4.11 56.21
C ARG A 653 10.84 2.97 56.82
N LYS A 654 11.30 1.73 56.64
CA LYS A 654 10.66 0.54 57.21
C LYS A 654 10.84 0.49 58.73
N SER A 655 9.74 0.41 59.47
CA SER A 655 9.74 0.45 60.94
C SER A 655 10.61 -0.65 61.55
N GLU A 656 10.59 -1.88 61.03
CA GLU A 656 11.40 -2.97 61.58
C GLU A 656 12.91 -2.71 61.44
N MET A 657 13.34 -2.05 60.37
CA MET A 657 14.74 -1.68 60.17
C MET A 657 15.15 -0.55 61.12
N ILE A 658 14.31 0.49 61.25
CA ILE A 658 14.55 1.62 62.15
C ILE A 658 14.66 1.14 63.60
N ASP A 659 13.73 0.29 64.04
CA ASP A 659 13.75 -0.32 65.38
C ASP A 659 15.01 -1.15 65.61
N SER A 660 15.49 -1.86 64.58
CA SER A 660 16.74 -2.62 64.66
C SER A 660 17.95 -1.71 64.85
N PHE A 661 18.10 -0.66 64.03
CA PHE A 661 19.17 0.33 64.20
C PHE A 661 19.10 1.00 65.58
N LYS A 662 17.88 1.29 66.07
CA LYS A 662 17.69 1.91 67.38
C LYS A 662 18.12 1.00 68.53
N LYS A 663 17.80 -0.30 68.47
CA LYS A 663 18.28 -1.30 69.44
C LYS A 663 19.81 -1.38 69.44
N GLN A 664 20.44 -1.33 68.27
CA GLN A 664 21.90 -1.29 68.15
C GLN A 664 22.50 -0.03 68.79
N PHE A 665 21.91 1.15 68.53
CA PHE A 665 22.31 2.39 69.18
C PHE A 665 22.23 2.26 70.71
N ASP A 666 21.10 1.77 71.24
CA ASP A 666 20.87 1.69 72.69
C ASP A 666 21.88 0.74 73.38
N LEU A 667 22.21 -0.38 72.73
CA LEU A 667 23.25 -1.29 73.21
C LEU A 667 24.60 -0.59 73.30
N LEU A 668 25.04 0.05 72.21
CA LEU A 668 26.31 0.79 72.17
C LEU A 668 26.32 1.95 73.17
N TRP A 669 25.19 2.65 73.32
CA TRP A 669 25.02 3.74 74.27
C TRP A 669 25.19 3.28 75.72
N SER A 670 24.77 2.05 76.05
CA SER A 670 24.88 1.50 77.39
C SER A 670 26.33 1.20 77.80
N ILE A 671 27.19 0.83 76.84
CA ILE A 671 28.59 0.46 77.09
C ILE A 671 29.58 1.60 76.85
N ALA A 672 29.18 2.63 76.09
CA ALA A 672 30.02 3.78 75.79
C ALA A 672 30.21 4.68 77.03
N LYS A 673 31.41 5.26 77.14
CA LYS A 673 31.78 6.16 78.23
C LYS A 673 31.31 7.57 77.93
N ALA A 674 30.86 8.29 78.96
CA ALA A 674 30.59 9.73 78.84
C ALA A 674 31.89 10.49 78.51
#